data_AF-A0A0P6WNF7-F1
#
_entry.id   AF-A0A0P6WNF7-F1
#
_cell.length_a   1.000
_cell.length_b   1.000
_cell.length_c   1.000
_cell.angle_alpha   90.00
_cell.angle_beta   90.00
_cell.angle_gamma   90.00
#
_symmetry.space_group_name_H-M   'P 1'
#
loop_
_entity.id
_entity.type
_entity.pdbx_description
1 polymer ?
#
loop_
_entity_poly.entity_id
_entity_poly.type
_entity_poly.pdbx_seq_one_letter_code
_entity_poly.pdbx_strand_id
1 'polypeptide(L)'
;MALIVSALALALTGGSPALAKGKGYERYAVGDLAAPTPGKVSGGLLLMGGGDRNNDAMRWFVAKAGGGHIVILRASYAGEIGDEFYEDVGGVTSAETFVFSSRDASSDPKVLAALRKADGIFIAGGDQSNYVRFWKGTEVARLLDAHVAAGKPIAGTSAGLAMLGEKLYGAMDGGSIASPEALADPFGPAVTMESDFLHLKLLDRVVTDTHFKERNRLGRLFAFLAKAQAGEGADVAPMYGLGVDESAALALDADGSARIYATDPQGIAWLVVGSSLKGLTPGGPLEAPRIRVLGIGPNSVLHLPERTVDNPLFVRDYFASKGEFGIVPMWSLAIHGGAGVLERGDLTPEKDAAYRAALNAALAAGSGVLEKGGSSLDAVQAAVQVLEDDPLFNAGRGAVFTAEGKNELDAAIMDGKTQKAGAVAGITRTRHPIALARAVMDKSRHVMLTGAGADKFSQEQGLEQVDPSWFRTEERWQQIEAWRKREQAGIDPTHMYGTVGAVALDLNGNLAAATSTGGTTGKRWGRVGDSPIIGAGTYAKNGECAVSATGTGEYFIRESAARQVCDRVAWHSESVTQAAQATIMAVGAIGGDGGLIAMGADGTAAFAINDLGMYRGKVSSAEAAQTAIYADEGWAK
;
A
#
# COMPACT_ATOMS: atom_id res chain seq x y z
N MET A 1 55.83 -24.19 -17.03
CA MET A 1 56.02 -23.91 -15.59
C MET A 1 54.63 -23.91 -14.99
N ALA A 2 54.23 -25.03 -14.39
CA ALA A 2 52.88 -25.25 -13.87
C ALA A 2 52.74 -24.54 -12.51
N LEU A 3 51.73 -23.68 -12.38
CA LEU A 3 51.31 -23.13 -11.09
C LEU A 3 50.22 -24.02 -10.51
N ILE A 4 50.58 -24.68 -9.41
CA ILE A 4 49.73 -25.47 -8.55
C ILE A 4 48.79 -24.51 -7.81
N VAL A 5 47.49 -24.62 -8.08
CA VAL A 5 46.43 -24.02 -7.25
C VAL A 5 46.03 -25.09 -6.25
N SER A 6 46.47 -24.94 -4.99
CA SER A 6 46.04 -25.78 -3.88
C SER A 6 44.59 -25.47 -3.54
N ALA A 7 43.70 -26.42 -3.84
CA ALA A 7 42.35 -26.46 -3.31
C ALA A 7 42.41 -26.86 -1.83
N LEU A 8 42.08 -25.93 -0.94
CA LEU A 8 41.83 -26.24 0.47
C LEU A 8 40.40 -26.77 0.58
N ALA A 9 40.24 -28.09 0.52
CA ALA A 9 39.00 -28.75 0.89
C ALA A 9 38.84 -28.65 2.41
N LEU A 10 38.04 -27.69 2.88
CA LEU A 10 37.53 -27.71 4.25
C LEU A 10 36.38 -28.72 4.30
N ALA A 11 36.68 -29.93 4.78
CA ALA A 11 35.66 -30.88 5.20
C ALA A 11 34.99 -30.34 6.48
N LEU A 12 33.75 -29.87 6.36
CA LEU A 12 32.84 -29.63 7.49
C LEU A 12 31.64 -30.55 7.30
N THR A 13 31.72 -31.75 7.88
CA THR A 13 30.55 -32.59 8.15
C THR A 13 30.81 -33.32 9.47
N GLY A 14 30.26 -32.78 10.55
CA GLY A 14 30.35 -33.36 11.88
C GLY A 14 29.10 -33.04 12.68
N GLY A 15 27.92 -33.40 12.16
CA GLY A 15 26.70 -33.40 12.96
C GLY A 15 26.74 -34.49 14.03
N SER A 16 25.95 -34.34 15.09
CA SER A 16 25.82 -35.33 16.15
C SER A 16 25.47 -36.72 15.57
N PRO A 17 26.21 -37.79 15.92
CA PRO A 17 25.91 -39.12 15.42
C PRO A 17 24.53 -39.59 15.91
N ALA A 18 23.79 -40.32 15.05
CA ALA A 18 22.47 -40.84 15.40
C ALA A 18 22.55 -41.69 16.68
N LEU A 19 21.76 -41.32 17.69
CA LEU A 19 21.73 -42.00 18.99
C LEU A 19 21.07 -43.38 18.92
N ALA A 20 20.07 -43.54 18.04
CA ALA A 20 19.40 -44.82 17.78
C ALA A 20 18.51 -44.77 16.52
N LYS A 21 18.35 -45.92 15.85
CA LYS A 21 17.27 -46.16 14.87
C LYS A 21 16.11 -46.86 15.59
N GLY A 22 14.94 -46.22 15.58
CA GLY A 22 13.68 -46.83 16.03
C GLY A 22 12.88 -47.37 14.85
N LYS A 23 11.72 -47.97 15.12
CA LYS A 23 10.87 -48.47 14.04
C LYS A 23 10.28 -47.28 13.28
N GLY A 24 10.80 -47.02 12.08
CA GLY A 24 10.30 -45.95 11.22
C GLY A 24 10.83 -44.55 11.51
N TYR A 25 11.89 -44.39 12.31
CA TYR A 25 12.54 -43.09 12.54
C TYR A 25 14.02 -43.20 12.94
N GLU A 26 14.76 -42.10 12.77
CA GLU A 26 16.09 -41.89 13.34
C GLU A 26 16.04 -40.81 14.42
N ARG A 27 16.83 -40.98 15.49
CA ARG A 27 16.88 -40.06 16.64
C ARG A 27 18.26 -39.47 16.82
N TYR A 28 18.30 -38.17 17.03
CA TYR A 28 19.48 -37.38 17.34
C TYR A 28 19.18 -36.56 18.59
N ALA A 29 20.14 -36.37 19.48
CA ALA A 29 19.97 -35.45 20.59
C ALA A 29 21.31 -34.86 21.03
N VAL A 30 21.24 -33.62 21.52
CA VAL A 30 22.36 -32.84 22.02
C VAL A 30 21.91 -32.11 23.29
N GLY A 31 22.84 -31.91 24.23
CA GLY A 31 22.57 -31.32 25.55
C GLY A 31 22.12 -32.32 26.62
N ASP A 32 21.58 -31.80 27.74
CA ASP A 32 21.18 -32.61 28.89
C ASP A 32 19.66 -32.86 28.91
N LEU A 33 19.25 -34.03 28.41
CA LEU A 33 17.85 -34.45 28.39
C LEU A 33 17.25 -34.67 29.79
N ALA A 34 18.03 -34.70 30.86
CA ALA A 34 17.56 -34.93 32.23
C ALA A 34 17.46 -33.66 33.08
N ALA A 35 18.15 -32.58 32.68
CA ALA A 35 18.11 -31.29 33.36
C ALA A 35 16.69 -30.69 33.40
N PRO A 36 16.36 -29.86 34.41
CA PRO A 36 15.09 -29.14 34.47
C PRO A 36 15.06 -27.96 33.48
N THR A 37 13.85 -27.55 33.09
CA THR A 37 13.60 -26.33 32.31
C THR A 37 14.03 -25.09 33.10
N PRO A 38 14.98 -24.26 32.61
CA PRO A 38 15.54 -23.15 33.39
C PRO A 38 14.56 -21.98 33.61
N GLY A 39 13.77 -21.67 32.59
CA GLY A 39 12.91 -20.49 32.55
C GLY A 39 11.41 -20.82 32.52
N LYS A 40 10.61 -19.76 32.43
CA LYS A 40 9.15 -19.88 32.28
C LYS A 40 8.80 -20.18 30.82
N VAL A 41 8.08 -21.28 30.59
CA VAL A 41 7.49 -21.59 29.28
C VAL A 41 6.24 -20.72 29.04
N SER A 42 6.09 -20.22 27.82
CA SER A 42 4.94 -19.40 27.41
C SER A 42 4.58 -19.63 25.94
N GLY A 43 3.30 -19.44 25.61
CA GLY A 43 2.77 -19.74 24.29
C GLY A 43 3.25 -18.77 23.21
N GLY A 44 3.25 -19.28 21.97
CA GLY A 44 3.53 -18.52 20.76
C GLY A 44 3.64 -19.43 19.55
N LEU A 45 3.39 -18.89 18.36
CA LEU A 45 3.59 -19.58 17.08
C LEU A 45 4.72 -18.90 16.31
N LEU A 46 5.69 -19.66 15.81
CA LEU A 46 6.69 -19.14 14.90
C LEU A 46 6.49 -19.71 13.49
N LEU A 47 6.20 -18.84 12.53
CA LEU A 47 5.94 -19.19 11.13
C LEU A 47 7.11 -18.69 10.28
N MET A 48 8.05 -19.58 9.91
CA MET A 48 9.22 -19.23 9.09
C MET A 48 9.03 -19.61 7.61
N GLY A 49 9.20 -18.65 6.70
CA GLY A 49 8.84 -18.83 5.29
C GLY A 49 9.79 -19.71 4.47
N GLY A 50 10.96 -20.07 4.99
CA GLY A 50 11.79 -21.14 4.42
C GLY A 50 13.29 -20.90 4.32
N GLY A 51 13.81 -19.74 4.76
CA GLY A 51 15.24 -19.51 4.92
C GLY A 51 15.76 -20.14 6.21
N ASP A 52 16.80 -20.98 6.10
CA ASP A 52 17.34 -21.77 7.20
C ASP A 52 18.15 -20.93 8.23
N ARG A 53 18.13 -19.58 8.17
CA ARG A 53 19.02 -18.74 9.00
C ARG A 53 18.35 -17.47 9.56
N ASN A 54 17.28 -17.64 10.31
CA ASN A 54 16.67 -16.53 11.05
C ASN A 54 16.88 -16.70 12.57
N ASN A 55 18.12 -16.48 13.01
CA ASN A 55 18.53 -16.73 14.39
C ASN A 55 17.77 -15.86 15.40
N ASP A 56 17.40 -14.64 15.03
CA ASP A 56 16.64 -13.76 15.92
C ASP A 56 15.23 -14.29 16.18
N ALA A 57 14.56 -14.79 15.13
CA ALA A 57 13.28 -15.48 15.25
C ALA A 57 13.39 -16.77 16.08
N MET A 58 14.44 -17.58 15.85
CA MET A 58 14.67 -18.80 16.61
C MET A 58 14.98 -18.51 18.09
N ARG A 59 15.74 -17.46 18.39
CA ARG A 59 15.99 -17.00 19.78
C ARG A 59 14.69 -16.56 20.46
N TRP A 60 13.79 -15.89 19.74
CA TRP A 60 12.45 -15.59 20.26
C TRP A 60 11.71 -16.87 20.65
N PHE A 61 11.74 -17.90 19.79
CA PHE A 61 11.10 -19.19 20.08
C PHE A 61 11.75 -19.92 21.27
N VAL A 62 13.08 -19.94 21.36
CA VAL A 62 13.82 -20.51 22.50
C VAL A 62 13.46 -19.80 23.81
N ALA A 63 13.33 -18.46 23.77
CA ALA A 63 12.90 -17.69 24.94
C ALA A 63 11.47 -18.07 25.37
N LYS A 64 10.55 -18.28 24.42
CA LYS A 64 9.20 -18.79 24.71
C LYS A 64 9.21 -20.18 25.35
N ALA A 65 10.14 -21.03 24.93
CA ALA A 65 10.36 -22.36 25.52
C ALA A 65 11.12 -22.32 26.86
N GLY A 66 11.38 -21.13 27.42
CA GLY A 66 12.09 -20.97 28.70
C GLY A 66 13.55 -21.44 28.67
N GLY A 67 14.17 -21.51 27.48
CA GLY A 67 15.49 -22.11 27.30
C GLY A 67 15.52 -23.63 27.59
N GLY A 68 14.36 -24.29 27.53
CA GLY A 68 14.19 -25.69 27.93
C GLY A 68 14.52 -26.71 26.84
N HIS A 69 13.73 -27.78 26.80
CA HIS A 69 13.90 -28.89 25.87
C HIS A 69 13.14 -28.64 24.55
N ILE A 70 13.87 -28.56 23.44
CA ILE A 70 13.28 -28.42 22.11
C ILE A 70 13.20 -29.79 21.43
N VAL A 71 11.99 -30.19 21.01
CA VAL A 71 11.79 -31.38 20.18
C VAL A 71 11.59 -30.97 18.73
N ILE A 72 12.40 -31.52 17.84
CA ILE A 72 12.41 -31.19 16.42
C ILE A 72 11.88 -32.38 15.63
N LEU A 73 10.84 -32.15 14.85
CA LEU A 73 10.22 -33.17 14.02
C LEU A 73 10.55 -32.92 12.56
N ARG A 74 11.07 -33.96 11.89
CA ARG A 74 11.35 -33.94 10.45
C ARG A 74 10.72 -35.14 9.76
N ALA A 75 10.31 -34.97 8.51
CA ALA A 75 9.90 -36.06 7.64
C ALA A 75 10.81 -36.19 6.39
N SER A 76 11.90 -35.42 6.34
CA SER A 76 12.91 -35.41 5.28
C SER A 76 14.23 -34.84 5.81
N TYR A 77 15.35 -35.18 5.15
CA TYR A 77 16.71 -34.75 5.49
C TYR A 77 17.21 -35.24 6.88
N ALA A 78 18.50 -35.03 7.19
CA ALA A 78 19.18 -35.57 8.38
C ALA A 78 18.99 -34.71 9.66
N GLY A 79 19.70 -35.03 10.74
CA GLY A 79 19.51 -34.46 12.09
C GLY A 79 20.14 -33.08 12.39
N GLU A 80 20.79 -32.44 11.43
CA GLU A 80 21.70 -31.28 11.64
C GLU A 80 21.06 -30.06 12.33
N ILE A 81 19.75 -29.88 12.20
CA ILE A 81 19.02 -28.75 12.83
C ILE A 81 19.02 -28.77 14.37
N GLY A 82 19.17 -29.96 14.97
CA GLY A 82 19.28 -30.07 16.42
C GLY A 82 20.58 -29.46 16.96
N ASP A 83 21.67 -29.64 16.21
CA ASP A 83 22.96 -29.04 16.53
C ASP A 83 22.91 -27.52 16.36
N GLU A 84 22.24 -27.02 15.31
CA GLU A 84 22.03 -25.57 15.10
C GLU A 84 21.27 -24.90 16.26
N PHE A 85 20.20 -25.53 16.77
CA PHE A 85 19.48 -25.01 17.94
C PHE A 85 20.38 -24.94 19.18
N TYR A 86 21.27 -25.91 19.36
CA TYR A 86 22.12 -26.02 20.55
C TYR A 86 23.37 -25.14 20.47
N GLU A 87 24.03 -25.10 19.31
CA GLU A 87 25.32 -24.46 19.10
C GLU A 87 25.19 -23.03 18.54
N ASP A 88 24.40 -22.83 17.49
CA ASP A 88 24.33 -21.56 16.75
C ASP A 88 23.29 -20.58 17.34
N VAL A 89 22.06 -21.07 17.57
CA VAL A 89 21.01 -20.29 18.23
C VAL A 89 21.35 -20.12 19.70
N GLY A 90 21.68 -21.25 20.36
CA GLY A 90 22.08 -21.34 21.76
C GLY A 90 20.94 -21.08 22.75
N GLY A 91 21.21 -21.37 24.02
CA GLY A 91 20.30 -21.08 25.14
C GLY A 91 19.22 -22.13 25.40
N VAL A 92 19.30 -23.30 24.77
CA VAL A 92 18.43 -24.46 25.05
C VAL A 92 19.13 -25.47 25.97
N THR A 93 18.38 -26.10 26.87
CA THR A 93 18.88 -27.19 27.72
C THR A 93 19.24 -28.43 26.90
N SER A 94 18.41 -28.74 25.90
CA SER A 94 18.65 -29.84 24.98
C SER A 94 17.83 -29.67 23.70
N ALA A 95 18.34 -30.21 22.60
CA ALA A 95 17.57 -30.39 21.37
C ALA A 95 17.50 -31.88 21.02
N GLU A 96 16.31 -32.37 20.69
CA GLU A 96 16.08 -33.75 20.31
C GLU A 96 15.34 -33.82 18.96
N THR A 97 15.99 -34.40 17.96
CA THR A 97 15.46 -34.49 16.60
C THR A 97 14.99 -35.90 16.28
N PHE A 98 13.76 -36.00 15.77
CA PHE A 98 13.17 -37.22 15.23
C PHE A 98 12.96 -37.08 13.73
N VAL A 99 13.65 -37.90 12.94
CA VAL A 99 13.50 -37.98 11.49
C VAL A 99 12.60 -39.16 11.14
N PHE A 100 11.36 -38.88 10.79
CA PHE A 100 10.35 -39.87 10.44
C PHE A 100 10.59 -40.39 9.02
N SER A 101 10.58 -41.71 8.88
CA SER A 101 10.61 -42.41 7.58
C SER A 101 9.33 -43.21 7.32
N SER A 102 8.44 -43.34 8.31
CA SER A 102 7.13 -43.97 8.15
C SER A 102 6.14 -43.55 9.25
N ARG A 103 4.86 -43.83 9.04
CA ARG A 103 3.77 -43.61 10.00
C ARG A 103 3.92 -44.40 11.30
N ASP A 104 4.65 -45.53 11.30
CA ASP A 104 4.83 -46.38 12.49
C ASP A 104 5.44 -45.61 13.67
N ALA A 105 6.35 -44.68 13.38
CA ALA A 105 7.02 -43.84 14.37
C ALA A 105 6.03 -42.95 15.16
N SER A 106 4.87 -42.65 14.60
CA SER A 106 3.83 -41.84 15.25
C SER A 106 3.13 -42.55 16.42
N SER A 107 3.47 -43.82 16.66
CA SER A 107 3.03 -44.61 17.81
C SER A 107 4.18 -45.03 18.73
N ASP A 108 5.43 -44.66 18.41
CA ASP A 108 6.60 -45.10 19.17
C ASP A 108 6.65 -44.43 20.56
N PRO A 109 6.74 -45.21 21.66
CA PRO A 109 6.71 -44.67 23.01
C PRO A 109 7.77 -43.60 23.29
N LYS A 110 8.96 -43.66 22.66
CA LYS A 110 10.03 -42.68 22.86
C LYS A 110 9.69 -41.34 22.21
N VAL A 111 9.16 -41.37 20.99
CA VAL A 111 8.66 -40.17 20.29
C VAL A 111 7.59 -39.49 21.12
N LEU A 112 6.59 -40.27 21.58
CA LEU A 112 5.48 -39.74 22.36
C LEU A 112 5.92 -39.19 23.73
N ALA A 113 6.88 -39.84 24.38
CA ALA A 113 7.45 -39.37 25.64
C ALA A 113 8.20 -38.04 25.47
N ALA A 114 8.99 -37.92 24.40
CA ALA A 114 9.69 -36.68 24.07
C ALA A 114 8.71 -35.52 23.83
N LEU A 115 7.68 -35.75 23.01
CA LEU A 115 6.66 -34.73 22.73
C LEU A 115 5.92 -34.26 23.99
N ARG A 116 5.61 -35.16 24.93
CA ARG A 116 4.98 -34.78 26.20
C ARG A 116 5.91 -33.96 27.09
N LYS A 117 7.22 -34.22 27.03
CA LYS A 117 8.23 -33.52 27.82
C LYS A 117 8.62 -32.17 27.22
N ALA A 118 8.50 -32.00 25.90
CA ALA A 118 8.95 -30.82 25.16
C ALA A 118 8.49 -29.51 25.82
N ASP A 119 9.41 -28.55 25.92
CA ASP A 119 9.10 -27.17 26.29
C ASP A 119 8.77 -26.35 25.04
N GLY A 120 9.40 -26.66 23.91
CA GLY A 120 9.04 -26.15 22.59
C GLY A 120 9.11 -27.24 21.52
N ILE A 121 8.26 -27.16 20.51
CA ILE A 121 8.27 -28.09 19.38
C ILE A 121 8.54 -27.34 18.08
N PHE A 122 9.46 -27.86 17.26
CA PHE A 122 9.81 -27.29 15.96
C PHE A 122 9.56 -28.31 14.85
N ILE A 123 8.80 -27.92 13.82
CA ILE A 123 8.54 -28.74 12.63
C ILE A 123 9.44 -28.22 11.50
N ALA A 124 10.37 -29.05 11.04
CA ALA A 124 11.36 -28.63 10.05
C ALA A 124 10.83 -28.62 8.61
N GLY A 125 11.62 -28.07 7.69
CA GLY A 125 11.40 -28.21 6.25
C GLY A 125 11.51 -29.66 5.79
N GLY A 126 10.99 -29.94 4.59
CA GLY A 126 10.94 -31.28 4.03
C GLY A 126 9.83 -31.45 3.00
N ASP A 127 9.51 -32.69 2.67
CA ASP A 127 8.35 -33.03 1.87
C ASP A 127 7.06 -32.90 2.71
N GLN A 128 6.21 -31.94 2.32
CA GLN A 128 4.92 -31.65 2.97
C GLN A 128 4.01 -32.89 3.03
N SER A 129 4.01 -33.70 1.99
CA SER A 129 3.12 -34.85 1.88
C SER A 129 3.48 -35.95 2.87
N ASN A 130 4.75 -36.06 3.27
CA ASN A 130 5.18 -37.01 4.28
C ASN A 130 4.67 -36.63 5.68
N TYR A 131 4.62 -35.34 6.02
CA TYR A 131 4.02 -34.91 7.30
C TYR A 131 2.55 -35.31 7.38
N VAL A 132 1.78 -35.06 6.32
CA VAL A 132 0.37 -35.48 6.24
C VAL A 132 0.26 -37.01 6.34
N ARG A 133 1.02 -37.76 5.53
CA ARG A 133 0.98 -39.23 5.50
C ARG A 133 1.39 -39.84 6.83
N PHE A 134 2.33 -39.28 7.56
CA PHE A 134 2.85 -39.87 8.79
C PHE A 134 2.08 -39.45 10.03
N TRP A 135 1.53 -38.22 10.09
CA TRP A 135 1.03 -37.66 11.33
C TRP A 135 -0.49 -37.42 11.37
N LYS A 136 -1.15 -37.20 10.23
CA LYS A 136 -2.61 -36.92 10.21
C LYS A 136 -3.39 -38.06 10.87
N GLY A 137 -4.23 -37.71 11.84
CA GLY A 137 -5.02 -38.67 12.62
C GLY A 137 -4.21 -39.61 13.52
N THR A 138 -2.99 -39.24 13.89
CA THR A 138 -2.14 -40.03 14.81
C THR A 138 -1.99 -39.36 16.17
N GLU A 139 -1.41 -40.10 17.11
CA GLU A 139 -1.06 -39.61 18.44
C GLU A 139 -0.10 -38.41 18.41
N VAL A 140 0.81 -38.35 17.44
CA VAL A 140 1.73 -37.22 17.28
C VAL A 140 0.95 -35.92 17.07
N ALA A 141 0.03 -35.88 16.09
CA ALA A 141 -0.81 -34.70 15.84
C ALA A 141 -1.61 -34.28 17.08
N ARG A 142 -2.19 -35.26 17.79
CA ARG A 142 -2.91 -35.00 19.04
C ARG A 142 -2.02 -34.42 20.15
N LEU A 143 -0.76 -34.85 20.24
CA LEU A 143 0.20 -34.29 21.19
C LEU A 143 0.68 -32.89 20.80
N LEU A 144 0.77 -32.58 19.50
CA LEU A 144 1.04 -31.22 19.04
C LEU A 144 -0.08 -30.26 19.44
N ASP A 145 -1.34 -30.67 19.23
CA ASP A 145 -2.52 -29.90 19.69
C ASP A 145 -2.49 -29.71 21.21
N ALA A 146 -2.24 -30.79 21.97
CA ALA A 146 -2.17 -30.73 23.43
C ALA A 146 -1.01 -29.86 23.93
N HIS A 147 0.12 -29.84 23.23
CA HIS A 147 1.29 -29.01 23.55
C HIS A 147 0.94 -27.53 23.46
N VAL A 148 0.32 -27.11 22.34
CA VAL A 148 -0.11 -25.71 22.17
C VAL A 148 -1.23 -25.36 23.14
N ALA A 149 -2.20 -26.24 23.36
CA ALA A 149 -3.27 -26.05 24.34
C ALA A 149 -2.75 -25.91 25.78
N ALA A 150 -1.60 -26.50 26.10
CA ALA A 150 -0.91 -26.33 27.38
C ALA A 150 -0.16 -24.98 27.50
N GLY A 151 -0.29 -24.09 26.52
CA GLY A 151 0.36 -22.78 26.52
C GLY A 151 1.86 -22.84 26.22
N LYS A 152 2.30 -23.85 25.46
CA LYS A 152 3.69 -24.01 25.05
C LYS A 152 3.88 -23.60 23.58
N PRO A 153 5.07 -23.11 23.18
CA PRO A 153 5.30 -22.63 21.83
C PRO A 153 5.49 -23.78 20.83
N ILE A 154 5.02 -23.55 19.61
CA ILE A 154 5.30 -24.40 18.44
C ILE A 154 5.81 -23.54 17.27
N ALA A 155 6.73 -24.08 16.49
CA ALA A 155 7.36 -23.40 15.38
C ALA A 155 7.38 -24.30 14.14
N GLY A 156 7.40 -23.68 12.96
CA GLY A 156 7.51 -24.38 11.69
C GLY A 156 8.29 -23.57 10.65
N THR A 157 9.15 -24.24 9.87
CA THR A 157 9.82 -23.63 8.71
C THR A 157 9.47 -24.35 7.42
N SER A 158 9.26 -23.60 6.33
CA SER A 158 8.91 -24.14 5.01
C SER A 158 7.71 -25.10 5.11
N ALA A 159 7.91 -26.40 4.88
CA ALA A 159 6.87 -27.42 5.00
C ALA A 159 6.25 -27.42 6.41
N GLY A 160 7.06 -27.24 7.45
CA GLY A 160 6.57 -27.16 8.82
C GLY A 160 5.66 -25.96 9.08
N LEU A 161 5.93 -24.80 8.47
CA LEU A 161 5.00 -23.67 8.53
C LEU A 161 3.68 -24.02 7.84
N ALA A 162 3.76 -24.60 6.64
CA ALA A 162 2.57 -24.98 5.87
C ALA A 162 1.67 -25.96 6.65
N MET A 163 2.25 -26.79 7.52
CA MET A 163 1.50 -27.74 8.34
C MET A 163 0.71 -27.11 9.50
N LEU A 164 0.94 -25.84 9.84
CA LEU A 164 0.32 -25.19 11.00
C LEU A 164 -1.05 -24.54 10.72
N GLY A 165 -1.41 -24.32 9.44
CA GLY A 165 -2.71 -23.76 9.08
C GLY A 165 -3.88 -24.69 9.40
N GLU A 166 -5.07 -24.14 9.63
CA GLU A 166 -6.30 -24.94 9.88
C GLU A 166 -6.61 -25.83 8.67
N LYS A 167 -6.50 -25.25 7.47
CA LYS A 167 -6.46 -25.98 6.21
C LYS A 167 -5.11 -25.73 5.56
N LEU A 168 -4.47 -26.79 5.09
CA LEU A 168 -3.09 -26.77 4.61
C LEU A 168 -2.99 -27.34 3.20
N TYR A 169 -2.01 -26.87 2.44
CA TYR A 169 -1.65 -27.51 1.17
C TYR A 169 -0.72 -28.70 1.45
N GLY A 170 -1.20 -29.91 1.19
CA GLY A 170 -0.47 -31.15 1.52
C GLY A 170 0.58 -31.59 0.50
N ALA A 171 0.61 -31.01 -0.72
CA ALA A 171 1.44 -31.48 -1.83
C ALA A 171 1.27 -32.98 -2.12
N MET A 172 0.04 -33.50 -2.04
CA MET A 172 -0.20 -34.95 -1.99
C MET A 172 0.08 -35.67 -3.32
N ASP A 173 0.21 -34.91 -4.41
CA ASP A 173 0.65 -35.35 -5.73
C ASP A 173 2.18 -35.54 -5.83
N GLY A 174 2.93 -35.22 -4.78
CA GLY A 174 4.40 -35.32 -4.74
C GLY A 174 5.12 -34.11 -5.35
N GLY A 175 4.39 -33.04 -5.70
CA GLY A 175 4.92 -31.83 -6.31
C GLY A 175 4.73 -30.56 -5.48
N SER A 176 4.91 -29.40 -6.10
CA SER A 176 4.47 -28.12 -5.55
C SER A 176 3.87 -27.29 -6.66
N ILE A 177 2.59 -26.97 -6.55
CA ILE A 177 1.89 -26.19 -7.56
C ILE A 177 2.34 -24.72 -7.55
N ALA A 178 2.51 -24.14 -8.74
CA ALA A 178 2.85 -22.73 -8.93
C ALA A 178 1.59 -21.88 -9.17
N SER A 179 1.70 -20.54 -9.04
CA SER A 179 0.55 -19.65 -9.19
C SER A 179 -0.21 -19.79 -10.52
N PRO A 180 0.43 -19.83 -11.71
CA PRO A 180 -0.33 -19.94 -12.97
C PRO A 180 -1.17 -21.22 -13.04
N GLU A 181 -0.63 -22.36 -12.60
CA GLU A 181 -1.34 -23.64 -12.61
C GLU A 181 -2.48 -23.66 -11.57
N ALA A 182 -2.21 -23.18 -10.36
CA ALA A 182 -3.21 -23.09 -9.30
C ALA A 182 -4.35 -22.13 -9.65
N LEU A 183 -4.06 -21.03 -10.34
CA LEU A 183 -5.07 -20.09 -10.82
C LEU A 183 -5.85 -20.61 -12.03
N ALA A 184 -5.25 -21.46 -12.86
CA ALA A 184 -5.92 -22.03 -14.03
C ALA A 184 -6.98 -23.09 -13.65
N ASP A 185 -6.78 -23.80 -12.55
CA ASP A 185 -7.75 -24.76 -12.01
C ASP A 185 -7.70 -24.83 -10.47
N PRO A 186 -8.23 -23.80 -9.76
CA PRO A 186 -8.19 -23.73 -8.29
C PRO A 186 -8.95 -24.88 -7.62
N PHE A 187 -9.91 -25.49 -8.32
CA PHE A 187 -10.71 -26.60 -7.81
C PHE A 187 -10.21 -27.97 -8.27
N GLY A 188 -9.13 -28.00 -9.05
CA GLY A 188 -8.52 -29.20 -9.60
C GLY A 188 -7.85 -30.10 -8.56
N PRO A 189 -7.45 -31.31 -8.98
CA PRO A 189 -6.81 -32.29 -8.12
C PRO A 189 -5.39 -31.91 -7.68
N ALA A 190 -4.71 -31.01 -8.40
CA ALA A 190 -3.37 -30.52 -8.05
C ALA A 190 -3.37 -29.56 -6.85
N VAL A 191 -4.51 -28.94 -6.53
CA VAL A 191 -4.70 -28.12 -5.33
C VAL A 191 -5.13 -29.00 -4.16
N THR A 192 -4.17 -29.76 -3.63
CA THR A 192 -4.38 -30.78 -2.58
C THR A 192 -4.53 -30.15 -1.19
N MET A 193 -5.65 -29.45 -0.95
CA MET A 193 -5.98 -28.91 0.37
C MET A 193 -6.42 -30.02 1.33
N GLU A 194 -5.78 -30.08 2.48
CA GLU A 194 -6.08 -31.00 3.57
C GLU A 194 -6.67 -30.23 4.76
N SER A 195 -7.56 -30.89 5.50
CA SER A 195 -8.15 -30.41 6.75
C SER A 195 -7.90 -31.39 7.89
N ASP A 196 -8.26 -31.01 9.12
CA ASP A 196 -8.23 -31.89 10.30
C ASP A 196 -6.84 -32.52 10.52
N PHE A 197 -5.81 -31.65 10.49
CA PHE A 197 -4.42 -32.01 10.72
C PHE A 197 -3.93 -31.55 12.09
N LEU A 198 -4.08 -30.25 12.39
CA LEU A 198 -3.83 -29.62 13.69
C LEU A 198 -4.93 -28.60 14.00
N HIS A 199 -5.16 -28.32 15.29
CA HIS A 199 -6.24 -27.48 15.80
C HIS A 199 -5.69 -26.31 16.62
N LEU A 200 -5.01 -25.39 15.95
CA LEU A 200 -4.36 -24.25 16.60
C LEU A 200 -5.30 -23.05 16.64
N LYS A 201 -5.84 -22.72 17.82
CA LYS A 201 -6.86 -21.67 17.99
C LYS A 201 -6.50 -20.33 17.34
N LEU A 202 -5.23 -19.90 17.41
CA LEU A 202 -4.79 -18.63 16.81
C LEU A 202 -4.80 -18.66 15.27
N LEU A 203 -4.72 -19.83 14.65
CA LEU A 203 -4.77 -20.04 13.21
C LEU A 203 -6.13 -20.57 12.74
N ASP A 204 -7.16 -20.49 13.58
CA ASP A 204 -8.54 -20.72 13.15
C ASP A 204 -8.87 -19.81 11.97
N ARG A 205 -9.54 -20.34 10.95
CA ARG A 205 -9.83 -19.71 9.66
C ARG A 205 -8.61 -19.19 8.90
N VAL A 206 -7.43 -19.80 9.08
CA VAL A 206 -6.19 -19.43 8.38
C VAL A 206 -5.65 -20.57 7.52
N VAL A 207 -5.39 -20.26 6.25
CA VAL A 207 -4.55 -21.07 5.35
C VAL A 207 -3.16 -20.46 5.33
N THR A 208 -2.12 -21.25 5.56
CA THR A 208 -0.73 -20.77 5.56
C THR A 208 0.02 -21.20 4.29
N ASP A 209 0.98 -20.38 3.87
CA ASP A 209 1.87 -20.71 2.74
C ASP A 209 3.28 -20.10 2.88
N THR A 210 4.24 -20.63 2.12
CA THR A 210 5.68 -20.40 2.28
C THR A 210 6.40 -20.09 0.96
N HIS A 211 7.66 -19.66 1.05
CA HIS A 211 8.53 -19.29 -0.07
C HIS A 211 7.96 -18.25 -1.03
N PHE A 212 7.37 -17.20 -0.46
CA PHE A 212 6.32 -16.48 -1.15
C PHE A 212 6.77 -15.66 -2.36
N LYS A 213 7.85 -14.88 -2.23
CA LYS A 213 8.24 -13.91 -3.25
C LYS A 213 9.07 -14.52 -4.36
N GLU A 214 10.12 -15.27 -4.04
CA GLU A 214 11.03 -15.81 -5.07
C GLU A 214 10.30 -16.77 -6.01
N ARG A 215 9.28 -17.45 -5.49
CA ARG A 215 8.49 -18.44 -6.24
C ARG A 215 7.16 -17.90 -6.75
N ASN A 216 6.91 -16.60 -6.63
CA ASN A 216 5.68 -15.93 -7.09
C ASN A 216 4.41 -16.66 -6.62
N ARG A 217 4.23 -16.84 -5.31
CA ARG A 217 3.20 -17.72 -4.72
C ARG A 217 1.94 -17.00 -4.23
N LEU A 218 1.82 -15.69 -4.43
CA LEU A 218 0.60 -14.96 -4.06
C LEU A 218 -0.65 -15.49 -4.78
N GLY A 219 -0.54 -15.73 -6.10
CA GLY A 219 -1.65 -16.26 -6.89
C GLY A 219 -2.13 -17.64 -6.43
N ARG A 220 -1.21 -18.55 -6.07
CA ARG A 220 -1.63 -19.87 -5.58
C ARG A 220 -2.29 -19.81 -4.21
N LEU A 221 -1.90 -18.88 -3.34
CA LEU A 221 -2.59 -18.70 -2.06
C LEU A 221 -4.05 -18.26 -2.29
N PHE A 222 -4.32 -17.48 -3.35
CA PHE A 222 -5.70 -17.18 -3.76
C PHE A 222 -6.47 -18.45 -4.13
N ALA A 223 -5.86 -19.32 -4.93
CA ALA A 223 -6.46 -20.61 -5.30
C ALA A 223 -6.66 -21.52 -4.07
N PHE A 224 -5.72 -21.56 -3.14
CA PHE A 224 -5.82 -22.33 -1.90
C PHE A 224 -7.00 -21.86 -1.05
N LEU A 225 -7.18 -20.54 -0.89
CA LEU A 225 -8.32 -19.98 -0.18
C LEU A 225 -9.66 -20.27 -0.87
N ALA A 226 -9.70 -20.23 -2.21
CA ALA A 226 -10.89 -20.59 -2.97
C ALA A 226 -11.27 -22.06 -2.76
N LYS A 227 -10.30 -22.97 -2.89
CA LYS A 227 -10.49 -24.42 -2.64
C LYS A 227 -10.88 -24.71 -1.20
N ALA A 228 -10.17 -24.09 -0.25
CA ALA A 228 -10.35 -24.30 1.18
C ALA A 228 -11.77 -23.94 1.65
N GLN A 229 -12.42 -22.97 1.00
CA GLN A 229 -13.77 -22.52 1.35
C GLN A 229 -14.87 -23.11 0.45
N ALA A 230 -14.50 -24.01 -0.48
CA ALA A 230 -15.45 -24.60 -1.42
C ALA A 230 -16.54 -25.39 -0.68
N GLY A 231 -17.81 -25.09 -0.98
CA GLY A 231 -18.96 -25.78 -0.39
C GLY A 231 -19.37 -25.29 1.00
N GLU A 232 -18.67 -24.32 1.59
CA GLU A 232 -19.10 -23.71 2.85
C GLU A 232 -20.31 -22.77 2.63
N GLY A 233 -21.27 -22.80 3.55
CA GLY A 233 -22.46 -21.94 3.50
C GLY A 233 -22.12 -20.45 3.63
N ALA A 234 -22.97 -19.57 3.10
CA ALA A 234 -22.75 -18.12 3.09
C ALA A 234 -22.48 -17.54 4.49
N ASP A 235 -23.10 -18.11 5.53
CA ASP A 235 -23.09 -17.65 6.91
C ASP A 235 -21.76 -17.92 7.65
N VAL A 236 -20.89 -18.77 7.10
CA VAL A 236 -19.58 -19.08 7.70
C VAL A 236 -18.63 -17.90 7.52
N ALA A 237 -17.90 -17.47 8.55
CA ALA A 237 -16.91 -16.39 8.40
C ALA A 237 -15.83 -16.77 7.36
N PRO A 238 -15.36 -15.85 6.50
CA PRO A 238 -14.36 -16.17 5.47
C PRO A 238 -13.02 -16.61 6.08
N MET A 239 -12.25 -17.41 5.33
CA MET A 239 -10.86 -17.73 5.66
C MET A 239 -9.91 -16.60 5.24
N TYR A 240 -8.74 -16.59 5.86
CA TYR A 240 -7.63 -15.69 5.56
C TYR A 240 -6.41 -16.48 5.12
N GLY A 241 -5.67 -15.94 4.18
CA GLY A 241 -4.41 -16.51 3.72
C GLY A 241 -3.25 -15.81 4.42
N LEU A 242 -2.28 -16.56 4.93
CA LEU A 242 -1.05 -16.03 5.52
C LEU A 242 0.16 -16.59 4.78
N GLY A 243 0.73 -15.79 3.89
CA GLY A 243 1.96 -16.12 3.16
C GLY A 243 3.18 -15.48 3.84
N VAL A 244 4.24 -16.26 4.07
CA VAL A 244 5.50 -15.75 4.66
C VAL A 244 6.65 -15.94 3.68
N ASP A 245 7.43 -14.87 3.47
CA ASP A 245 8.60 -14.87 2.59
C ASP A 245 9.73 -15.77 3.09
N GLU A 246 10.54 -16.34 2.18
CA GLU A 246 11.74 -17.12 2.47
C GLU A 246 12.65 -16.41 3.48
N SER A 247 12.81 -15.10 3.30
CA SER A 247 13.71 -14.28 4.13
C SER A 247 13.06 -13.77 5.41
N ALA A 248 11.83 -14.20 5.73
CA ALA A 248 11.05 -13.71 6.87
C ALA A 248 10.55 -14.83 7.80
N ALA A 249 10.32 -14.45 9.06
CA ALA A 249 9.60 -15.24 10.03
C ALA A 249 8.57 -14.38 10.76
N LEU A 250 7.33 -14.86 10.86
CA LEU A 250 6.27 -14.21 11.60
C LEU A 250 6.15 -14.85 12.98
N ALA A 251 6.47 -14.10 14.02
CA ALA A 251 6.35 -14.52 15.41
C ALA A 251 5.03 -14.02 15.98
N LEU A 252 4.16 -14.93 16.39
CA LEU A 252 2.83 -14.68 16.94
C LEU A 252 2.83 -14.96 18.44
N ASP A 253 2.53 -13.95 19.24
CA ASP A 253 2.36 -14.07 20.68
C ASP A 253 1.03 -14.77 21.05
N ALA A 254 0.92 -15.22 22.31
CA ALA A 254 -0.25 -15.94 22.80
C ALA A 254 -1.56 -15.12 22.77
N ASP A 255 -1.46 -13.80 22.71
CA ASP A 255 -2.61 -12.89 22.55
C ASP A 255 -3.04 -12.74 21.08
N GLY A 256 -2.27 -13.27 20.13
CA GLY A 256 -2.54 -13.18 18.70
C GLY A 256 -1.92 -11.96 18.01
N SER A 257 -1.11 -11.16 18.71
CA SER A 257 -0.29 -10.12 18.08
C SER A 257 0.95 -10.74 17.42
N ALA A 258 1.32 -10.25 16.24
CA ALA A 258 2.41 -10.81 15.45
C ALA A 258 3.36 -9.75 14.87
N ARG A 259 4.65 -10.10 14.81
CA ARG A 259 5.72 -9.27 14.24
C ARG A 259 6.61 -10.07 13.31
N ILE A 260 7.21 -9.38 12.35
CA ILE A 260 8.15 -9.96 11.39
C ILE A 260 9.59 -9.83 11.89
N TYR A 261 10.31 -10.93 11.84
CA TYR A 261 11.77 -10.99 11.85
C TYR A 261 12.22 -11.22 10.41
N ALA A 262 12.88 -10.24 9.79
CA ALA A 262 13.38 -10.33 8.42
C ALA A 262 14.90 -10.42 8.39
N THR A 263 15.43 -11.28 7.51
CA THR A 263 16.87 -11.43 7.24
C THR A 263 17.32 -10.63 6.02
N ASP A 264 16.37 -10.11 5.25
CA ASP A 264 16.56 -9.20 4.11
C ASP A 264 15.61 -7.99 4.27
N PRO A 265 15.99 -6.77 3.83
CA PRO A 265 15.11 -5.59 3.90
C PRO A 265 13.77 -5.75 3.18
N GLN A 266 13.64 -6.71 2.26
CA GLN A 266 12.43 -7.00 1.51
C GLN A 266 11.66 -8.22 2.03
N GLY A 267 12.11 -8.83 3.14
CA GLY A 267 11.43 -9.95 3.80
C GLY A 267 10.16 -9.50 4.52
N ILE A 268 9.01 -9.97 4.05
CA ILE A 268 7.68 -9.56 4.55
C ILE A 268 6.72 -10.74 4.65
N ALA A 269 5.52 -10.52 5.17
CA ALA A 269 4.40 -11.45 5.05
C ALA A 269 3.19 -10.80 4.39
N TRP A 270 2.26 -11.62 3.91
CA TRP A 270 1.03 -11.22 3.25
C TRP A 270 -0.17 -11.79 4.00
N LEU A 271 -1.11 -10.91 4.35
CA LEU A 271 -2.44 -11.31 4.80
C LEU A 271 -3.43 -11.11 3.64
N VAL A 272 -3.96 -12.22 3.13
CA VAL A 272 -4.98 -12.23 2.07
C VAL A 272 -6.36 -12.37 2.70
N VAL A 273 -7.27 -11.46 2.35
CA VAL A 273 -8.67 -11.51 2.79
C VAL A 273 -9.46 -12.42 1.85
N GLY A 274 -9.94 -13.56 2.36
CA GLY A 274 -10.57 -14.59 1.52
C GLY A 274 -12.06 -14.41 1.24
N SER A 275 -12.67 -13.28 1.63
CA SER A 275 -14.11 -13.03 1.44
C SER A 275 -14.54 -13.05 -0.03
N SER A 276 -13.74 -12.48 -0.93
CA SER A 276 -13.99 -12.49 -2.37
C SER A 276 -13.63 -13.81 -3.07
N LEU A 277 -13.03 -14.74 -2.33
CA LEU A 277 -12.65 -16.07 -2.81
C LEU A 277 -13.62 -17.15 -2.31
N LYS A 278 -14.69 -16.76 -1.61
CA LYS A 278 -15.71 -17.65 -1.08
C LYS A 278 -16.92 -17.71 -2.02
N GLY A 279 -17.59 -18.87 -2.08
CA GLY A 279 -18.83 -19.04 -2.87
C GLY A 279 -18.61 -19.04 -4.38
N LEU A 280 -17.36 -19.21 -4.82
CA LEU A 280 -17.02 -19.33 -6.23
C LEU A 280 -17.52 -20.66 -6.79
N THR A 281 -17.96 -20.64 -8.06
CA THR A 281 -18.43 -21.86 -8.73
C THR A 281 -17.24 -22.71 -9.15
N PRO A 282 -17.18 -24.01 -8.78
CA PRO A 282 -16.13 -24.89 -9.25
C PRO A 282 -16.14 -25.07 -10.77
N GLY A 283 -14.94 -25.03 -11.38
CA GLY A 283 -14.73 -25.30 -12.80
C GLY A 283 -14.16 -24.08 -13.55
N GLY A 284 -12.99 -24.27 -14.17
CA GLY A 284 -12.30 -23.22 -14.92
C GLY A 284 -11.35 -22.37 -14.05
N PRO A 285 -10.72 -21.35 -14.64
CA PRO A 285 -9.76 -20.50 -13.96
C PRO A 285 -10.40 -19.68 -12.83
N LEU A 286 -9.58 -19.26 -11.88
CA LEU A 286 -10.00 -18.37 -10.80
C LEU A 286 -10.41 -17.02 -11.37
N GLU A 287 -11.69 -16.68 -11.19
CA GLU A 287 -12.25 -15.37 -11.52
C GLU A 287 -12.61 -14.64 -10.24
N ALA A 288 -11.79 -13.66 -9.89
CA ALA A 288 -12.00 -12.82 -8.71
C ALA A 288 -11.56 -11.39 -9.07
N PRO A 289 -12.50 -10.45 -9.29
CA PRO A 289 -12.17 -9.12 -9.79
C PRO A 289 -11.46 -8.25 -8.75
N ARG A 290 -11.54 -8.62 -7.47
CA ARG A 290 -10.92 -7.87 -6.36
C ARG A 290 -10.64 -8.78 -5.18
N ILE A 291 -9.37 -8.92 -4.81
CA ILE A 291 -8.84 -9.70 -3.69
C ILE A 291 -7.98 -8.76 -2.87
N ARG A 292 -8.38 -8.49 -1.63
CA ARG A 292 -7.66 -7.56 -0.76
C ARG A 292 -6.48 -8.26 -0.09
N VAL A 293 -5.32 -7.62 -0.15
CA VAL A 293 -4.06 -8.12 0.42
C VAL A 293 -3.35 -7.02 1.19
N LEU A 294 -2.95 -7.34 2.42
CA LEU A 294 -2.18 -6.46 3.28
C LEU A 294 -0.75 -6.98 3.40
N GLY A 295 0.24 -6.10 3.24
CA GLY A 295 1.66 -6.40 3.48
C GLY A 295 2.04 -6.14 4.93
N ILE A 296 2.75 -7.08 5.55
CA ILE A 296 3.22 -7.01 6.93
C ILE A 296 4.74 -6.87 6.88
N GLY A 297 5.25 -5.70 7.21
CA GLY A 297 6.69 -5.41 7.26
C GLY A 297 7.23 -5.35 8.71
N PRO A 298 8.52 -5.02 8.89
CA PRO A 298 9.16 -4.95 10.21
C PRO A 298 8.49 -3.97 11.20
N ASN A 299 7.83 -2.92 10.69
CA ASN A 299 7.14 -1.90 11.50
C ASN A 299 5.64 -2.19 11.70
N SER A 300 5.12 -3.25 11.08
CA SER A 300 3.72 -3.62 11.17
C SER A 300 3.44 -4.48 12.41
N VAL A 301 2.20 -4.45 12.90
CA VAL A 301 1.71 -5.41 13.91
C VAL A 301 0.46 -6.08 13.35
N LEU A 302 0.50 -7.41 13.19
CA LEU A 302 -0.68 -8.20 12.82
C LEU A 302 -1.44 -8.56 14.09
N HIS A 303 -2.73 -8.25 14.15
CA HIS A 303 -3.65 -8.73 15.19
C HIS A 303 -4.51 -9.83 14.58
N LEU A 304 -4.05 -11.07 14.72
CA LEU A 304 -4.61 -12.20 13.99
C LEU A 304 -6.05 -12.56 14.40
N PRO A 305 -6.47 -12.47 15.68
CA PRO A 305 -7.88 -12.68 16.05
C PRO A 305 -8.82 -11.65 15.41
N GLU A 306 -8.41 -10.39 15.37
CA GLU A 306 -9.16 -9.25 14.82
C GLU A 306 -9.05 -9.15 13.29
N ARG A 307 -8.07 -9.85 12.69
CA ARG A 307 -7.76 -9.84 11.25
C ARG A 307 -7.35 -8.45 10.74
N THR A 308 -6.70 -7.66 11.59
CA THR A 308 -6.23 -6.31 11.29
C THR A 308 -4.71 -6.22 11.30
N VAL A 309 -4.17 -5.21 10.61
CA VAL A 309 -2.73 -4.93 10.60
C VAL A 309 -2.55 -3.44 10.91
N ASP A 310 -1.85 -3.14 12.00
CA ASP A 310 -1.40 -1.78 12.28
C ASP A 310 -0.19 -1.46 11.42
N ASN A 311 -0.16 -0.25 10.86
CA ASN A 311 0.90 0.23 9.97
C ASN A 311 1.26 -0.79 8.85
N PRO A 312 0.29 -1.22 8.03
CA PRO A 312 0.57 -2.17 6.96
C PRO A 312 1.59 -1.56 5.98
N LEU A 313 2.55 -2.38 5.53
CA LEU A 313 3.53 -1.94 4.53
C LEU A 313 2.86 -1.52 3.21
N PHE A 314 1.75 -2.17 2.87
CA PHE A 314 0.82 -1.75 1.83
C PHE A 314 -0.56 -2.36 2.08
N VAL A 315 -1.59 -1.75 1.50
CA VAL A 315 -2.90 -2.36 1.29
C VAL A 315 -3.16 -2.30 -0.22
N ARG A 316 -3.35 -3.45 -0.85
CA ARG A 316 -3.53 -3.55 -2.31
C ARG A 316 -4.65 -4.52 -2.64
N ASP A 317 -5.41 -4.17 -3.66
CA ASP A 317 -6.36 -5.07 -4.26
C ASP A 317 -5.71 -5.75 -5.48
N TYR A 318 -5.98 -7.05 -5.66
CA TYR A 318 -5.51 -7.85 -6.79
C TYR A 318 -6.72 -8.42 -7.55
N PHE A 319 -6.60 -8.62 -8.85
CA PHE A 319 -7.56 -9.40 -9.62
C PHE A 319 -6.93 -10.75 -9.95
N ALA A 320 -7.76 -11.78 -10.08
CA ALA A 320 -7.41 -13.03 -10.74
C ALA A 320 -8.40 -13.24 -11.89
N SER A 321 -7.89 -13.54 -13.08
CA SER A 321 -8.69 -13.85 -14.26
C SER A 321 -7.88 -14.66 -15.25
N LYS A 322 -8.50 -15.67 -15.88
CA LYS A 322 -7.87 -16.49 -16.94
C LYS A 322 -6.52 -17.12 -16.57
N GLY A 323 -6.34 -17.53 -15.31
CA GLY A 323 -5.10 -18.17 -14.84
C GLY A 323 -3.96 -17.19 -14.54
N GLU A 324 -4.22 -15.89 -14.62
CA GLU A 324 -3.28 -14.83 -14.24
C GLU A 324 -3.84 -14.03 -13.08
N PHE A 325 -2.96 -13.30 -12.39
CA PHE A 325 -3.36 -12.31 -11.41
C PHE A 325 -2.52 -11.04 -11.57
N GLY A 326 -3.09 -9.92 -11.17
CA GLY A 326 -2.43 -8.63 -11.23
C GLY A 326 -2.96 -7.70 -10.15
N ILE A 327 -2.29 -6.56 -9.96
CA ILE A 327 -2.79 -5.52 -9.06
C ILE A 327 -4.02 -4.90 -9.73
N VAL A 328 -5.14 -4.79 -8.99
CA VAL A 328 -6.26 -3.92 -9.39
C VAL A 328 -5.73 -2.50 -9.34
N PRO A 329 -5.65 -1.80 -10.48
CA PRO A 329 -5.16 -0.44 -10.49
C PRO A 329 -6.04 0.43 -9.60
N MET A 330 -5.44 1.18 -8.67
CA MET A 330 -6.18 2.16 -7.89
C MET A 330 -6.29 3.43 -8.70
N TRP A 331 -7.51 3.92 -8.92
CA TRP A 331 -7.68 5.32 -9.29
C TRP A 331 -7.86 6.16 -8.03
N SER A 332 -7.31 7.37 -8.07
CA SER A 332 -7.39 8.37 -7.00
C SER A 332 -7.51 9.76 -7.61
N LEU A 333 -8.25 10.64 -6.95
CA LEU A 333 -8.41 12.04 -7.33
C LEU A 333 -8.31 12.91 -6.07
N ALA A 334 -7.54 13.98 -6.16
CA ALA A 334 -7.52 15.05 -5.17
C ALA A 334 -7.75 16.38 -5.88
N ILE A 335 -8.44 17.30 -5.20
CA ILE A 335 -8.73 18.65 -5.68
C ILE A 335 -8.43 19.71 -4.62
N HIS A 336 -8.19 20.94 -5.06
CA HIS A 336 -8.27 22.13 -4.22
C HIS A 336 -9.07 23.25 -4.91
N GLY A 337 -9.75 24.05 -4.10
CA GLY A 337 -10.45 25.29 -4.48
C GLY A 337 -9.71 26.57 -4.08
N GLY A 338 -8.50 26.44 -3.53
CA GLY A 338 -7.62 27.55 -3.18
C GLY A 338 -7.30 27.63 -1.69
N ALA A 339 -6.10 28.14 -1.40
CA ALA A 339 -5.68 28.61 -0.07
C ALA A 339 -6.14 30.06 0.16
N GLY A 340 -5.95 30.60 1.37
CA GLY A 340 -6.44 31.92 1.76
C GLY A 340 -7.88 31.89 2.28
N VAL A 341 -8.24 30.84 3.02
CA VAL A 341 -9.59 30.68 3.61
C VAL A 341 -9.80 31.72 4.71
N LEU A 342 -11.03 32.25 4.79
CA LEU A 342 -11.47 33.09 5.90
C LEU A 342 -11.34 32.36 7.25
N GLU A 343 -11.17 33.11 8.34
CA GLU A 343 -11.22 32.52 9.67
C GLU A 343 -12.56 31.81 9.90
N ARG A 344 -12.56 30.73 10.70
CA ARG A 344 -13.75 29.88 10.93
C ARG A 344 -14.97 30.67 11.44
N GLY A 345 -14.77 31.82 12.07
CA GLY A 345 -15.83 32.72 12.52
C GLY A 345 -16.46 33.60 11.43
N ASP A 346 -15.79 33.76 10.29
CA ASP A 346 -16.20 34.67 9.22
C ASP A 346 -16.97 33.97 8.08
N LEU A 347 -16.96 32.63 8.05
CA LEU A 347 -17.71 31.82 7.08
C LEU A 347 -19.09 31.46 7.65
N THR A 348 -20.18 31.89 7.00
CA THR A 348 -21.52 31.48 7.42
C THR A 348 -21.74 29.99 7.14
N PRO A 349 -22.60 29.29 7.92
CA PRO A 349 -22.91 27.88 7.67
C PRO A 349 -23.39 27.60 6.24
N GLU A 350 -24.12 28.54 5.64
CA GLU A 350 -24.62 28.43 4.27
C GLU A 350 -23.48 28.53 3.25
N LYS A 351 -22.51 29.44 3.46
CA LYS A 351 -21.31 29.53 2.62
C LYS A 351 -20.43 28.28 2.77
N ASP A 352 -20.23 27.79 4.00
CA ASP A 352 -19.50 26.53 4.25
C ASP A 352 -20.12 25.35 3.46
N ALA A 353 -21.44 25.18 3.60
CA ALA A 353 -22.17 24.13 2.89
C ALA A 353 -22.08 24.29 1.36
N ALA A 354 -22.13 25.52 0.84
CA ALA A 354 -21.99 25.79 -0.59
C ALA A 354 -20.60 25.41 -1.12
N TYR A 355 -19.52 25.77 -0.40
CA TYR A 355 -18.16 25.36 -0.75
C TYR A 355 -18.00 23.85 -0.76
N ARG A 356 -18.52 23.15 0.26
CA ARG A 356 -18.46 21.68 0.32
C ARG A 356 -19.27 21.01 -0.79
N ALA A 357 -20.44 21.56 -1.12
CA ALA A 357 -21.25 21.07 -2.23
C ALA A 357 -20.51 21.21 -3.57
N ALA A 358 -19.85 22.36 -3.80
CA ALA A 358 -19.08 22.60 -5.00
C ALA A 358 -17.85 21.67 -5.10
N LEU A 359 -17.11 21.47 -4.00
CA LEU A 359 -16.01 20.49 -3.93
C LEU A 359 -16.50 19.07 -4.23
N ASN A 360 -17.64 18.66 -3.65
CA ASN A 360 -18.22 17.34 -3.92
C ASN A 360 -18.64 17.19 -5.39
N ALA A 361 -19.17 18.24 -6.02
CA ALA A 361 -19.52 18.21 -7.44
C ALA A 361 -18.29 18.03 -8.33
N ALA A 362 -17.18 18.73 -8.01
CA ALA A 362 -15.92 18.58 -8.74
C ALA A 362 -15.30 17.17 -8.55
N LEU A 363 -15.34 16.63 -7.32
CA LEU A 363 -14.93 15.25 -7.06
C LEU A 363 -15.77 14.25 -7.86
N ALA A 364 -17.10 14.41 -7.89
CA ALA A 364 -18.00 13.53 -8.62
C ALA A 364 -17.78 13.57 -10.14
N ALA A 365 -17.49 14.75 -10.70
CA ALA A 365 -17.18 14.89 -12.13
C ALA A 365 -15.87 14.16 -12.49
N GLY A 366 -14.81 14.37 -11.71
CA GLY A 366 -13.53 13.71 -11.96
C GLY A 366 -13.56 12.21 -11.67
N SER A 367 -14.16 11.78 -10.55
CA SER A 367 -14.25 10.36 -10.20
C SER A 367 -15.12 9.59 -11.19
N GLY A 368 -16.21 10.19 -11.67
CA GLY A 368 -17.06 9.58 -12.69
C GLY A 368 -16.34 9.27 -14.01
N VAL A 369 -15.25 9.99 -14.33
CA VAL A 369 -14.35 9.67 -15.44
C VAL A 369 -13.49 8.44 -15.10
N LEU A 370 -12.84 8.47 -13.92
CA LEU A 370 -11.93 7.42 -13.47
C LEU A 370 -12.63 6.06 -13.24
N GLU A 371 -13.83 6.09 -12.66
CA GLU A 371 -14.68 4.91 -12.41
C GLU A 371 -15.03 4.17 -13.70
N LYS A 372 -15.16 4.90 -14.81
CA LYS A 372 -15.45 4.35 -16.14
C LYS A 372 -14.18 3.96 -16.91
N GLY A 373 -13.01 4.06 -16.29
CA GLY A 373 -11.72 3.78 -16.91
C GLY A 373 -11.20 4.87 -17.85
N GLY A 374 -11.70 6.11 -17.71
CA GLY A 374 -11.15 7.27 -18.40
C GLY A 374 -9.75 7.64 -17.91
N SER A 375 -9.07 8.53 -18.65
CA SER A 375 -7.69 8.92 -18.35
C SER A 375 -7.61 9.91 -17.17
N SER A 376 -6.45 9.97 -16.51
CA SER A 376 -6.20 10.95 -15.44
C SER A 376 -6.26 12.39 -15.96
N LEU A 377 -5.81 12.64 -17.19
CA LEU A 377 -5.93 13.94 -17.87
C LEU A 377 -7.38 14.39 -18.00
N ASP A 378 -8.27 13.50 -18.43
CA ASP A 378 -9.69 13.83 -18.61
C ASP A 378 -10.37 14.03 -17.26
N ALA A 379 -9.97 13.27 -16.23
CA ALA A 379 -10.49 13.41 -14.88
C ALA A 379 -10.12 14.76 -14.23
N VAL A 380 -8.84 15.17 -14.31
CA VAL A 380 -8.41 16.47 -13.74
C VAL A 380 -9.04 17.64 -14.50
N GLN A 381 -9.19 17.53 -15.83
CA GLN A 381 -9.89 18.54 -16.63
C GLN A 381 -11.37 18.65 -16.22
N ALA A 382 -12.08 17.53 -16.11
CA ALA A 382 -13.49 17.52 -15.72
C ALA A 382 -13.72 18.12 -14.33
N ALA A 383 -12.87 17.79 -13.36
CA ALA A 383 -12.93 18.35 -12.01
C ALA A 383 -12.68 19.88 -12.02
N VAL A 384 -11.64 20.35 -12.72
CA VAL A 384 -11.32 21.78 -12.80
C VAL A 384 -12.38 22.57 -13.55
N GLN A 385 -13.01 22.03 -14.60
CA GLN A 385 -14.10 22.72 -15.31
C GLN A 385 -15.32 22.97 -14.42
N VAL A 386 -15.63 22.06 -13.49
CA VAL A 386 -16.69 22.29 -12.48
C VAL A 386 -16.32 23.46 -11.58
N LEU A 387 -15.07 23.53 -11.14
CA LEU A 387 -14.58 24.62 -10.29
C LEU A 387 -14.48 25.96 -11.05
N GLU A 388 -14.19 25.94 -12.36
CA GLU A 388 -14.18 27.13 -13.22
C GLU A 388 -15.57 27.69 -13.52
N ASP A 389 -16.62 26.86 -13.49
CA ASP A 389 -18.00 27.31 -13.70
C ASP A 389 -18.67 27.80 -12.39
N ASP A 390 -18.13 27.42 -11.23
CA ASP A 390 -18.67 27.76 -9.92
C ASP A 390 -18.18 29.14 -9.45
N PRO A 391 -19.09 30.12 -9.25
CA PRO A 391 -18.75 31.51 -8.94
C PRO A 391 -18.04 31.72 -7.59
N LEU A 392 -17.98 30.70 -6.73
CA LEU A 392 -17.32 30.78 -5.43
C LEU A 392 -15.79 30.78 -5.57
N PHE A 393 -15.25 30.11 -6.60
CA PHE A 393 -13.82 29.95 -6.77
C PHE A 393 -13.21 31.00 -7.70
N ASN A 394 -11.92 31.29 -7.49
CA ASN A 394 -11.18 32.25 -8.30
C ASN A 394 -10.54 31.58 -9.53
N ALA A 395 -11.38 31.03 -10.39
CA ALA A 395 -11.01 30.51 -11.70
C ALA A 395 -12.24 30.56 -12.60
N GLY A 396 -12.08 30.86 -13.90
CA GLY A 396 -13.24 31.04 -14.78
C GLY A 396 -14.25 32.04 -14.19
N ARG A 397 -15.51 31.62 -14.02
CA ARG A 397 -16.55 32.40 -13.37
C ARG A 397 -16.23 32.59 -11.89
N GLY A 398 -16.12 33.84 -11.46
CA GLY A 398 -15.65 34.15 -10.10
C GLY A 398 -14.18 34.50 -10.03
N ALA A 399 -13.50 34.62 -11.18
CA ALA A 399 -12.15 35.17 -11.25
C ALA A 399 -12.08 36.60 -10.67
N VAL A 400 -10.95 36.90 -10.04
CA VAL A 400 -10.62 38.23 -9.52
C VAL A 400 -10.36 39.22 -10.65
N PHE A 401 -10.41 40.51 -10.31
CA PHE A 401 -10.19 41.60 -11.24
C PHE A 401 -8.75 42.11 -11.18
N THR A 402 -8.21 42.49 -12.34
CA THR A 402 -7.01 43.32 -12.46
C THR A 402 -7.26 44.73 -11.92
N ALA A 403 -6.19 45.52 -11.74
CA ALA A 403 -6.32 46.93 -11.36
C ALA A 403 -7.21 47.74 -12.33
N GLU A 404 -7.21 47.35 -13.60
CA GLU A 404 -8.03 47.95 -14.66
C GLU A 404 -9.50 47.50 -14.64
N GLY A 405 -9.88 46.58 -13.74
CA GLY A 405 -11.24 46.06 -13.64
C GLY A 405 -11.59 45.04 -14.72
N LYS A 406 -10.61 44.28 -15.22
CA LYS A 406 -10.80 43.18 -16.18
C LYS A 406 -10.54 41.83 -15.52
N ASN A 407 -11.07 40.74 -16.07
CA ASN A 407 -10.67 39.39 -15.71
C ASN A 407 -9.62 38.89 -16.71
N GLU A 408 -8.53 38.34 -16.19
CA GLU A 408 -7.44 37.73 -16.98
C GLU A 408 -7.14 36.37 -16.35
N LEU A 409 -7.19 35.31 -17.15
CA LEU A 409 -7.18 33.93 -16.64
C LEU A 409 -5.93 33.19 -17.07
N ASP A 410 -5.44 32.34 -16.17
CA ASP A 410 -4.27 31.50 -16.38
C ASP A 410 -4.61 30.04 -16.05
N ALA A 411 -4.10 29.08 -16.82
CA ALA A 411 -4.26 27.66 -16.54
C ALA A 411 -3.14 26.81 -17.14
N ALA A 412 -2.87 25.66 -16.54
CA ALA A 412 -2.02 24.62 -17.11
C ALA A 412 -2.54 23.21 -16.81
N ILE A 413 -2.19 22.29 -17.71
CA ILE A 413 -2.44 20.85 -17.57
C ILE A 413 -1.20 20.07 -18.03
N MET A 414 -0.89 18.97 -17.35
CA MET A 414 0.27 18.14 -17.66
C MET A 414 -0.05 16.66 -17.57
N ASP A 415 0.40 15.91 -18.58
CA ASP A 415 0.36 14.46 -18.65
C ASP A 415 1.61 13.85 -18.02
N GLY A 416 1.45 13.08 -16.95
CA GLY A 416 2.57 12.40 -16.30
C GLY A 416 3.21 11.30 -17.15
N LYS A 417 2.46 10.70 -18.08
CA LYS A 417 2.98 9.60 -18.93
C LYS A 417 3.95 10.11 -19.98
N THR A 418 3.57 11.16 -20.70
CA THR A 418 4.35 11.68 -21.83
C THR A 418 5.14 12.94 -21.50
N GLN A 419 4.89 13.54 -20.33
CA GLN A 419 5.37 14.88 -19.95
C GLN A 419 4.94 15.99 -20.91
N LYS A 420 3.96 15.71 -21.80
CA LYS A 420 3.31 16.77 -22.55
C LYS A 420 2.58 17.69 -21.58
N ALA A 421 2.65 18.98 -21.86
CA ALA A 421 2.00 20.00 -21.07
C ALA A 421 1.41 21.05 -22.00
N GLY A 422 0.33 21.68 -21.53
CA GLY A 422 -0.28 22.82 -22.17
C GLY A 422 -0.62 23.87 -21.13
N ALA A 423 -0.40 25.14 -21.48
CA ALA A 423 -0.57 26.26 -20.59
C ALA A 423 -1.05 27.50 -21.35
N VAL A 424 -1.83 28.33 -20.66
CA VAL A 424 -2.27 29.63 -21.13
C VAL A 424 -2.21 30.67 -20.04
N ALA A 425 -1.90 31.91 -20.40
CA ALA A 425 -1.88 33.03 -19.47
C ALA A 425 -2.47 34.30 -20.07
N GLY A 426 -3.19 35.07 -19.25
CA GLY A 426 -3.79 36.34 -19.62
C GLY A 426 -4.90 36.23 -20.67
N ILE A 427 -5.64 35.11 -20.70
CA ILE A 427 -6.77 34.94 -21.62
C ILE A 427 -8.02 35.63 -21.09
N THR A 428 -8.93 36.01 -21.99
CA THR A 428 -10.03 36.92 -21.62
C THR A 428 -11.41 36.46 -22.07
N ARG A 429 -11.52 35.39 -22.87
CA ARG A 429 -12.79 35.02 -23.51
C ARG A 429 -13.16 33.53 -23.48
N THR A 430 -12.23 32.64 -23.18
CA THR A 430 -12.53 31.21 -23.17
C THR A 430 -13.21 30.83 -21.86
N ARG A 431 -14.39 30.20 -21.93
CA ARG A 431 -15.17 29.83 -20.74
C ARG A 431 -14.35 29.00 -19.75
N HIS A 432 -13.67 27.98 -20.26
CA HIS A 432 -12.83 27.06 -19.49
C HIS A 432 -11.35 27.19 -19.88
N PRO A 433 -10.57 28.02 -19.17
CA PRO A 433 -9.12 28.12 -19.36
C PRO A 433 -8.41 26.77 -19.38
N ILE A 434 -8.81 25.81 -18.53
CA ILE A 434 -8.17 24.49 -18.51
C ILE A 434 -8.37 23.69 -19.80
N ALA A 435 -9.51 23.87 -20.48
CA ALA A 435 -9.78 23.23 -21.76
C ALA A 435 -8.92 23.85 -22.88
N LEU A 436 -8.64 25.15 -22.81
CA LEU A 436 -7.68 25.79 -23.72
C LEU A 436 -6.26 25.33 -23.46
N ALA A 437 -5.83 25.21 -22.20
CA ALA A 437 -4.54 24.63 -21.84
C ALA A 437 -4.41 23.21 -22.43
N ARG A 438 -5.44 22.36 -22.30
CA ARG A 438 -5.48 21.04 -22.95
C ARG A 438 -5.36 21.13 -24.47
N ALA A 439 -6.08 22.05 -25.11
CA ALA A 439 -6.02 22.23 -26.56
C ALA A 439 -4.62 22.67 -27.02
N VAL A 440 -3.90 23.50 -26.24
CA VAL A 440 -2.50 23.84 -26.53
C VAL A 440 -1.63 22.59 -26.53
N MET A 441 -1.78 21.72 -25.53
CA MET A 441 -1.05 20.46 -25.42
C MET A 441 -1.31 19.50 -26.59
N ASP A 442 -2.58 19.33 -26.96
CA ASP A 442 -3.01 18.29 -27.90
C ASP A 442 -3.01 18.75 -29.36
N LYS A 443 -3.30 20.03 -29.62
CA LYS A 443 -3.58 20.58 -30.95
C LYS A 443 -2.56 21.62 -31.40
N SER A 444 -1.43 21.73 -30.71
CA SER A 444 -0.32 22.59 -31.10
C SER A 444 1.02 21.90 -30.90
N ARG A 445 2.10 22.52 -31.39
CA ARG A 445 3.49 22.09 -31.12
C ARG A 445 4.10 22.80 -29.90
N HIS A 446 3.32 23.63 -29.22
CA HIS A 446 3.77 24.55 -28.18
C HIS A 446 3.30 24.07 -26.80
N VAL A 447 4.01 24.50 -25.76
CA VAL A 447 3.61 24.24 -24.37
C VAL A 447 2.77 25.38 -23.81
N MET A 448 3.10 26.64 -24.13
CA MET A 448 2.44 27.80 -23.53
C MET A 448 2.09 28.85 -24.59
N LEU A 449 0.86 29.37 -24.53
CA LEU A 449 0.39 30.53 -25.29
C LEU A 449 -0.08 31.65 -24.34
N THR A 450 -0.13 32.89 -24.79
CA THR A 450 -0.54 34.02 -23.93
C THR A 450 -1.37 35.06 -24.65
N GLY A 451 -2.23 35.75 -23.89
CA GLY A 451 -2.99 36.92 -24.29
C GLY A 451 -3.84 36.69 -25.55
N ALA A 452 -3.86 37.71 -26.41
CA ALA A 452 -4.64 37.69 -27.65
C ALA A 452 -4.28 36.52 -28.59
N GLY A 453 -3.03 36.03 -28.55
CA GLY A 453 -2.61 34.87 -29.34
C GLY A 453 -3.29 33.58 -28.87
N ALA A 454 -3.38 33.39 -27.54
CA ALA A 454 -4.09 32.27 -26.95
C ALA A 454 -5.62 32.37 -27.18
N ASP A 455 -6.21 33.56 -27.05
CA ASP A 455 -7.64 33.78 -27.37
C ASP A 455 -7.95 33.49 -28.84
N LYS A 456 -7.07 33.88 -29.77
CA LYS A 456 -7.21 33.54 -31.19
C LYS A 456 -7.13 32.03 -31.42
N PHE A 457 -6.14 31.37 -30.83
CA PHE A 457 -6.01 29.90 -30.93
C PHE A 457 -7.26 29.19 -30.37
N SER A 458 -7.81 29.67 -29.26
CA SER A 458 -9.05 29.17 -28.67
C SER A 458 -10.22 29.15 -29.66
N GLN A 459 -10.40 30.25 -30.39
CA GLN A 459 -11.42 30.38 -31.42
C GLN A 459 -11.18 29.41 -32.59
N GLU A 460 -9.94 29.29 -33.05
CA GLU A 460 -9.57 28.35 -34.13
C GLU A 460 -9.79 26.88 -33.74
N GLN A 461 -9.63 26.54 -32.46
CA GLN A 461 -9.90 25.19 -31.94
C GLN A 461 -11.38 24.93 -31.63
N GLY A 462 -12.27 25.92 -31.83
CA GLY A 462 -13.71 25.79 -31.64
C GLY A 462 -14.13 25.69 -30.17
N LEU A 463 -13.36 26.24 -29.24
CA LEU A 463 -13.70 26.26 -27.81
C LEU A 463 -14.76 27.32 -27.52
N GLU A 464 -15.60 27.06 -26.50
CA GLU A 464 -16.67 27.98 -26.09
C GLU A 464 -16.13 29.34 -25.68
N GLN A 465 -16.58 30.38 -26.38
CA GLN A 465 -16.27 31.77 -26.09
C GLN A 465 -17.41 32.39 -25.30
N VAL A 466 -17.09 33.16 -24.27
CA VAL A 466 -18.05 33.92 -23.46
C VAL A 466 -17.78 35.42 -23.57
N ASP A 467 -18.80 36.20 -23.26
CA ASP A 467 -18.61 37.62 -22.99
C ASP A 467 -17.81 37.78 -21.68
N PRO A 468 -16.82 38.70 -21.59
CA PRO A 468 -16.05 38.90 -20.37
C PRO A 468 -16.90 39.17 -19.11
N SER A 469 -18.12 39.69 -19.26
CA SER A 469 -19.07 39.84 -18.15
C SER A 469 -19.53 38.52 -17.52
N TRP A 470 -19.33 37.38 -18.18
CA TRP A 470 -19.60 36.06 -17.61
C TRP A 470 -18.67 35.74 -16.43
N PHE A 471 -17.40 36.14 -16.49
CA PHE A 471 -16.42 35.90 -15.43
C PHE A 471 -16.71 36.71 -14.16
N ARG A 472 -17.40 37.84 -14.32
CA ARG A 472 -17.73 38.77 -13.24
C ARG A 472 -18.71 38.15 -12.25
N THR A 473 -18.40 38.32 -10.97
CA THR A 473 -19.38 38.24 -9.88
C THR A 473 -19.41 39.55 -9.10
N GLU A 474 -20.55 39.84 -8.46
CA GLU A 474 -20.69 41.06 -7.66
C GLU A 474 -19.76 41.04 -6.44
N GLU A 475 -19.58 39.86 -5.82
CA GLU A 475 -18.65 39.69 -4.69
C GLU A 475 -17.22 40.05 -5.09
N ARG A 476 -16.70 39.52 -6.21
CA ARG A 476 -15.34 39.84 -6.68
C ARG A 476 -15.19 41.30 -7.09
N TRP A 477 -16.26 41.95 -7.55
CA TRP A 477 -16.24 43.37 -7.85
C TRP A 477 -16.09 44.23 -6.59
N GLN A 478 -16.83 43.90 -5.54
CA GLN A 478 -16.71 44.61 -4.27
C GLN A 478 -15.31 44.45 -3.67
N GLN A 479 -14.65 43.30 -3.89
CA GLN A 479 -13.27 43.07 -3.49
C GLN A 479 -12.28 44.00 -4.20
N ILE A 480 -12.40 44.21 -5.52
CA ILE A 480 -11.51 45.15 -6.24
C ILE A 480 -11.79 46.61 -5.87
N GLU A 481 -13.05 46.98 -5.61
CA GLU A 481 -13.38 48.33 -5.13
C GLU A 481 -12.81 48.59 -3.73
N ALA A 482 -12.84 47.60 -2.84
CA ALA A 482 -12.16 47.68 -1.54
C ALA A 482 -10.64 47.77 -1.70
N TRP A 483 -10.06 46.97 -2.60
CA TRP A 483 -8.63 47.01 -2.93
C TRP A 483 -8.20 48.38 -3.46
N ARG A 484 -8.96 48.99 -4.38
CA ARG A 484 -8.68 50.34 -4.92
C ARG A 484 -8.63 51.40 -3.83
N LYS A 485 -9.53 51.31 -2.84
CA LYS A 485 -9.52 52.22 -1.67
C LYS A 485 -8.27 52.04 -0.81
N ARG A 486 -7.82 50.79 -0.60
CA ARG A 486 -6.59 50.49 0.17
C ARG A 486 -5.33 50.94 -0.57
N GLU A 487 -5.26 50.69 -1.88
CA GLU A 487 -4.16 51.13 -2.72
C GLU A 487 -4.04 52.67 -2.72
N GLN A 488 -5.16 53.39 -2.86
CA GLN A 488 -5.18 54.85 -2.74
C GLN A 488 -4.74 55.35 -1.36
N ALA A 489 -4.97 54.57 -0.30
CA ALA A 489 -4.52 54.86 1.06
C ALA A 489 -3.06 54.46 1.32
N GLY A 490 -2.34 53.90 0.34
CA GLY A 490 -0.96 53.43 0.50
C GLY A 490 -0.80 52.22 1.42
N ILE A 491 -1.89 51.48 1.68
CA ILE A 491 -1.88 50.25 2.48
C ILE A 491 -1.68 49.09 1.52
N ASP A 492 -0.62 48.30 1.70
CA ASP A 492 -0.34 47.12 0.88
C ASP A 492 -1.49 46.10 0.98
N PRO A 493 -2.27 45.89 -0.10
CA PRO A 493 -3.44 45.04 -0.08
C PRO A 493 -3.05 43.63 -0.54
N THR A 494 -2.18 42.96 0.21
CA THR A 494 -1.84 41.55 -0.02
C THR A 494 -2.81 40.65 0.77
N HIS A 495 -2.99 39.40 0.33
CA HIS A 495 -3.81 38.33 0.95
C HIS A 495 -5.28 38.19 0.52
N MET A 496 -5.52 38.05 -0.79
CA MET A 496 -6.77 37.48 -1.32
C MET A 496 -6.43 36.52 -2.48
N TYR A 497 -6.14 35.26 -2.15
CA TYR A 497 -5.77 34.23 -3.10
C TYR A 497 -6.93 33.27 -3.36
N GLY A 498 -6.89 32.61 -4.50
CA GLY A 498 -7.76 31.49 -4.80
C GLY A 498 -7.35 30.91 -6.14
N THR A 499 -6.81 29.70 -6.13
CA THR A 499 -6.47 28.96 -7.34
C THR A 499 -7.12 27.60 -7.21
N VAL A 500 -7.70 27.09 -8.29
CA VAL A 500 -8.31 25.76 -8.30
C VAL A 500 -7.38 24.77 -8.97
N GLY A 501 -7.48 23.51 -8.60
CA GLY A 501 -6.65 22.49 -9.21
C GLY A 501 -7.03 21.07 -8.83
N ALA A 502 -6.49 20.13 -9.60
CA ALA A 502 -6.73 18.71 -9.46
C ALA A 502 -5.50 17.89 -9.81
N VAL A 503 -5.31 16.77 -9.11
CA VAL A 503 -4.33 15.74 -9.44
C VAL A 503 -5.01 14.37 -9.41
N ALA A 504 -4.67 13.50 -10.36
CA ALA A 504 -5.31 12.19 -10.46
C ALA A 504 -4.32 11.09 -10.82
N LEU A 505 -4.62 9.87 -10.36
CA LEU A 505 -4.07 8.61 -10.83
C LEU A 505 -5.19 7.82 -11.50
N ASP A 506 -4.97 7.34 -12.73
CA ASP A 506 -5.95 6.51 -13.44
C ASP A 506 -5.74 5.01 -13.29
N LEU A 507 -6.70 4.22 -13.80
CA LEU A 507 -6.64 2.75 -13.79
C LEU A 507 -5.49 2.17 -14.63
N ASN A 508 -4.73 2.98 -15.35
CA ASN A 508 -3.54 2.53 -16.07
C ASN A 508 -2.24 2.96 -15.36
N GLY A 509 -2.36 3.53 -14.15
CA GLY A 509 -1.22 4.03 -13.39
C GLY A 509 -0.65 5.35 -13.91
N ASN A 510 -1.40 6.12 -14.71
CA ASN A 510 -0.95 7.42 -15.20
C ASN A 510 -1.37 8.56 -14.28
N LEU A 511 -0.43 9.45 -14.01
CA LEU A 511 -0.63 10.66 -13.25
C LEU A 511 -0.96 11.85 -14.16
N ALA A 512 -1.78 12.77 -13.68
CA ALA A 512 -2.01 14.06 -14.33
C ALA A 512 -2.22 15.17 -13.29
N ALA A 513 -1.92 16.40 -13.68
CA ALA A 513 -2.16 17.60 -12.89
C ALA A 513 -2.80 18.70 -13.73
N ALA A 514 -3.70 19.47 -13.12
CA ALA A 514 -4.37 20.62 -13.71
C ALA A 514 -4.50 21.74 -12.68
N THR A 515 -4.27 22.99 -13.09
CA THR A 515 -4.39 24.17 -12.24
C THR A 515 -4.98 25.33 -13.05
N SER A 516 -5.88 26.11 -12.47
CA SER A 516 -6.54 27.26 -13.12
C SER A 516 -6.78 28.39 -12.11
N THR A 517 -6.65 29.65 -12.56
CA THR A 517 -6.77 30.82 -11.68
C THR A 517 -7.19 32.11 -12.42
N GLY A 518 -7.82 33.03 -11.69
CA GLY A 518 -7.92 34.45 -12.06
C GLY A 518 -6.70 35.29 -11.65
N GLY A 519 -5.76 34.72 -10.90
CA GLY A 519 -4.60 35.42 -10.34
C GLY A 519 -4.93 36.14 -9.02
N THR A 520 -4.32 37.29 -8.80
CA THR A 520 -4.50 38.09 -7.58
C THR A 520 -5.35 39.35 -7.85
N THR A 521 -6.18 39.72 -6.89
CA THR A 521 -6.98 40.96 -6.97
C THR A 521 -6.05 42.17 -7.14
N GLY A 522 -6.36 43.02 -8.12
CA GLY A 522 -5.58 44.22 -8.41
C GLY A 522 -4.27 43.96 -9.14
N LYS A 523 -4.05 42.75 -9.67
CA LYS A 523 -2.88 42.46 -10.50
C LYS A 523 -2.74 43.47 -11.65
N ARG A 524 -1.51 43.86 -11.96
CA ARG A 524 -1.18 44.88 -12.96
C ARG A 524 -0.41 44.26 -14.14
N TRP A 525 -0.50 44.92 -15.30
CA TRP A 525 0.40 44.78 -16.45
C TRP A 525 0.50 43.38 -17.07
N GLY A 526 -0.52 42.54 -16.90
CA GLY A 526 -0.49 41.15 -17.35
C GLY A 526 0.37 40.23 -16.47
N ARG A 527 0.43 40.50 -15.15
CA ARG A 527 1.09 39.63 -14.16
C ARG A 527 0.62 38.18 -14.33
N VAL A 528 1.58 37.28 -14.43
CA VAL A 528 1.39 35.83 -14.51
C VAL A 528 1.86 35.20 -13.20
N GLY A 529 1.00 34.36 -12.60
CA GLY A 529 1.31 33.61 -11.39
C GLY A 529 2.00 32.27 -11.64
N ASP A 530 2.00 31.41 -10.62
CA ASP A 530 2.57 30.06 -10.67
C ASP A 530 1.74 29.08 -11.50
N SER A 531 0.43 29.25 -11.53
CA SER A 531 -0.52 28.28 -12.09
C SER A 531 -0.23 27.86 -13.54
N PRO A 532 0.10 28.75 -14.50
CA PRO A 532 0.41 28.33 -15.86
C PRO A 532 1.88 27.93 -16.06
N ILE A 533 2.72 28.00 -15.02
CA ILE A 533 4.16 27.74 -15.10
C ILE A 533 4.43 26.29 -14.70
N ILE A 534 4.76 25.47 -15.70
CA ILE A 534 5.07 24.05 -15.49
C ILE A 534 6.29 23.92 -14.57
N GLY A 535 6.10 23.19 -13.47
CA GLY A 535 7.09 23.01 -12.41
C GLY A 535 6.98 23.99 -11.25
N ALA A 536 6.17 25.05 -11.36
CA ALA A 536 5.85 25.93 -10.23
C ALA A 536 4.47 25.59 -9.64
N GLY A 537 3.39 25.86 -10.39
CA GLY A 537 2.02 25.61 -9.96
C GLY A 537 1.46 24.25 -10.39
N THR A 538 1.92 23.71 -11.53
CA THR A 538 1.43 22.46 -12.10
C THR A 538 2.59 21.57 -12.52
N TYR A 539 2.60 20.31 -12.11
CA TYR A 539 3.59 19.33 -12.58
C TYR A 539 3.05 17.90 -12.50
N ALA A 540 3.40 17.04 -13.45
CA ALA A 540 3.09 15.62 -13.38
C ALA A 540 4.15 14.76 -14.07
N LYS A 541 4.54 13.66 -13.44
CA LYS A 541 5.42 12.65 -14.02
C LYS A 541 5.15 11.27 -13.43
N ASN A 542 4.84 10.29 -14.30
CA ASN A 542 4.62 8.91 -13.90
C ASN A 542 5.86 8.34 -13.18
N GLY A 543 5.62 7.54 -12.14
CA GLY A 543 6.68 6.98 -11.30
C GLY A 543 7.24 7.95 -10.26
N GLU A 544 6.87 9.23 -10.31
CA GLU A 544 7.22 10.24 -9.32
C GLU A 544 5.95 10.75 -8.65
N CYS A 545 5.42 11.89 -9.10
CA CYS A 545 4.23 12.49 -8.53
C CYS A 545 3.47 13.40 -9.52
N ALA A 546 2.26 13.81 -9.14
CA ALA A 546 1.54 14.93 -9.75
C ALA A 546 1.21 15.97 -8.69
N VAL A 547 1.29 17.25 -9.02
CA VAL A 547 1.17 18.38 -8.08
C VAL A 547 0.37 19.52 -8.70
N SER A 548 -0.52 20.08 -7.89
CA SER A 548 -1.20 21.35 -8.15
C SER A 548 -1.09 22.26 -6.92
N ALA A 549 -0.68 23.50 -7.12
CA ALA A 549 -0.44 24.46 -6.05
C ALA A 549 -1.42 25.66 -6.05
N THR A 550 -1.48 26.33 -4.91
CA THR A 550 -2.27 27.55 -4.70
C THR A 550 -1.61 28.43 -3.64
N GLY A 551 -1.54 29.74 -3.87
CA GLY A 551 -1.03 30.70 -2.89
C GLY A 551 -0.43 31.94 -3.54
N THR A 552 0.56 32.54 -2.87
CA THR A 552 1.30 33.68 -3.41
C THR A 552 2.29 33.24 -4.49
N GLY A 553 1.80 33.21 -5.73
CA GLY A 553 2.48 32.59 -6.87
C GLY A 553 3.94 32.98 -7.10
N GLU A 554 4.35 34.21 -6.77
CA GLU A 554 5.74 34.67 -6.87
C GLU A 554 6.72 33.76 -6.09
N TYR A 555 6.33 33.29 -4.91
CA TYR A 555 7.18 32.41 -4.09
C TYR A 555 7.17 30.97 -4.59
N PHE A 556 6.03 30.48 -5.09
CA PHE A 556 5.93 29.15 -5.70
C PHE A 556 6.77 29.04 -6.99
N ILE A 557 6.84 30.11 -7.78
CA ILE A 557 7.76 30.20 -8.93
C ILE A 557 9.21 30.16 -8.46
N ARG A 558 9.57 30.97 -7.47
CA ARG A 558 10.95 31.06 -6.97
C ARG A 558 11.46 29.74 -6.38
N GLU A 559 10.59 28.97 -5.73
CA GLU A 559 10.92 27.65 -5.18
C GLU A 559 10.76 26.49 -6.17
N SER A 560 10.23 26.75 -7.38
CA SER A 560 9.83 25.68 -8.33
C SER A 560 9.00 24.60 -7.63
N ALA A 561 8.00 25.03 -6.85
CA ALA A 561 7.39 24.21 -5.81
C ALA A 561 6.86 22.86 -6.33
N ALA A 562 6.05 22.85 -7.40
CA ALA A 562 5.48 21.61 -7.94
C ALA A 562 6.56 20.61 -8.39
N ARG A 563 7.63 21.09 -9.04
CA ARG A 563 8.74 20.23 -9.46
C ARG A 563 9.55 19.73 -8.25
N GLN A 564 9.77 20.59 -7.26
CA GLN A 564 10.53 20.27 -6.05
C GLN A 564 9.91 19.08 -5.29
N VAL A 565 8.58 19.00 -5.19
CA VAL A 565 7.91 17.85 -4.57
C VAL A 565 8.27 16.55 -5.29
N CYS A 566 8.18 16.50 -6.63
CA CYS A 566 8.48 15.28 -7.36
C CYS A 566 9.97 14.94 -7.33
N ASP A 567 10.88 15.92 -7.35
CA ASP A 567 12.31 15.68 -7.20
C ASP A 567 12.65 15.08 -5.82
N ARG A 568 11.98 15.52 -4.75
CA ARG A 568 12.13 14.91 -3.41
C ARG A 568 11.67 13.45 -3.39
N VAL A 569 10.52 13.15 -3.97
CA VAL A 569 10.02 11.77 -4.09
C VAL A 569 11.02 10.92 -4.90
N ALA A 570 11.45 11.42 -6.06
CA ALA A 570 12.29 10.69 -6.99
C ALA A 570 13.73 10.46 -6.47
N TRP A 571 14.34 11.48 -5.87
CA TRP A 571 15.78 11.47 -5.56
C TRP A 571 16.08 11.16 -4.11
N HIS A 572 15.13 11.40 -3.20
CA HIS A 572 15.30 11.15 -1.76
C HIS A 572 14.42 10.00 -1.24
N SER A 573 13.62 9.38 -2.10
CA SER A 573 12.66 8.32 -1.72
C SER A 573 11.75 8.74 -0.56
N GLU A 574 11.49 10.04 -0.44
CA GLU A 574 10.52 10.57 0.51
C GLU A 574 9.11 10.14 0.09
N SER A 575 8.23 9.92 1.08
CA SER A 575 6.81 9.79 0.77
C SER A 575 6.28 11.10 0.19
N VAL A 576 5.25 11.03 -0.67
CA VAL A 576 4.63 12.22 -1.28
C VAL A 576 4.13 13.22 -0.22
N THR A 577 3.68 12.73 0.94
CA THR A 577 3.26 13.57 2.09
C THR A 577 4.43 14.33 2.70
N GLN A 578 5.57 13.66 2.93
CA GLN A 578 6.78 14.31 3.46
C GLN A 578 7.32 15.35 2.48
N ALA A 579 7.40 15.00 1.19
CA ALA A 579 7.88 15.88 0.14
C ALA A 579 7.00 17.13 -0.01
N ALA A 580 5.67 16.95 0.01
CA ALA A 580 4.70 18.04 -0.04
C ALA A 580 4.86 19.00 1.16
N GLN A 581 4.97 18.46 2.37
CA GLN A 581 5.14 19.26 3.58
C GLN A 581 6.48 20.00 3.61
N ALA A 582 7.58 19.34 3.24
CA ALA A 582 8.89 19.98 3.18
C ALA A 582 8.91 21.14 2.17
N THR A 583 8.24 20.97 1.03
CA THR A 583 8.18 21.99 0.00
C THR A 583 7.34 23.21 0.43
N ILE A 584 6.17 23.00 1.05
CA ILE A 584 5.36 24.15 1.51
C ILE A 584 6.08 24.93 2.62
N MET A 585 6.86 24.26 3.46
CA MET A 585 7.71 24.92 4.46
C MET A 585 8.86 25.71 3.80
N ALA A 586 9.44 25.23 2.69
CA ALA A 586 10.46 25.96 1.94
C ALA A 586 9.87 27.24 1.31
N VAL A 587 8.66 27.18 0.74
CA VAL A 587 7.91 28.35 0.28
C VAL A 587 7.69 29.35 1.43
N GLY A 588 7.28 28.84 2.61
CA GLY A 588 7.15 29.64 3.83
C GLY A 588 8.45 30.32 4.27
N ALA A 589 9.58 29.62 4.18
CA ALA A 589 10.88 30.14 4.60
C ALA A 589 11.34 31.36 3.78
N ILE A 590 10.86 31.50 2.54
CA ILE A 590 11.14 32.67 1.70
C ILE A 590 10.05 33.74 1.74
N GLY A 591 9.01 33.56 2.58
CA GLY A 591 7.93 34.53 2.82
C GLY A 591 6.62 34.24 2.09
N GLY A 592 6.47 33.07 1.47
CA GLY A 592 5.25 32.69 0.76
C GLY A 592 4.24 31.91 1.60
N ASP A 593 2.97 32.11 1.32
CA ASP A 593 1.82 31.47 1.96
C ASP A 593 0.93 30.77 0.92
N GLY A 594 0.28 29.68 1.35
CA GLY A 594 -0.67 28.92 0.55
C GLY A 594 -0.72 27.42 0.89
N GLY A 595 -0.84 26.61 -0.15
CA GLY A 595 -0.88 25.15 -0.06
C GLY A 595 -0.67 24.46 -1.40
N LEU A 596 -0.56 23.15 -1.36
CA LEU A 596 -0.51 22.30 -2.54
C LEU A 596 -1.17 20.94 -2.27
N ILE A 597 -1.66 20.33 -3.33
CA ILE A 597 -2.04 18.92 -3.36
C ILE A 597 -1.04 18.15 -4.20
N ALA A 598 -0.72 16.93 -3.77
CA ALA A 598 0.15 16.04 -4.51
C ALA A 598 -0.41 14.61 -4.55
N MET A 599 -0.14 13.88 -5.64
CA MET A 599 -0.53 12.49 -5.82
C MET A 599 0.73 11.66 -6.06
N GLY A 600 0.96 10.65 -5.22
CA GLY A 600 2.03 9.68 -5.41
C GLY A 600 1.70 8.67 -6.52
N ALA A 601 2.71 8.01 -7.06
CA ALA A 601 2.54 6.94 -8.05
C ALA A 601 1.73 5.72 -7.53
N ASP A 602 1.55 5.62 -6.22
CA ASP A 602 0.72 4.62 -5.53
C ASP A 602 -0.74 5.04 -5.35
N GLY A 603 -1.10 6.27 -5.74
CA GLY A 603 -2.44 6.83 -5.58
C GLY A 603 -2.68 7.49 -4.22
N THR A 604 -1.63 7.63 -3.39
CA THR A 604 -1.70 8.38 -2.14
C THR A 604 -1.80 9.87 -2.42
N ALA A 605 -2.86 10.51 -1.92
CA ALA A 605 -3.04 11.95 -1.98
C ALA A 605 -2.47 12.64 -0.74
N ALA A 606 -1.61 13.63 -0.95
CA ALA A 606 -1.04 14.51 0.07
C ALA A 606 -1.59 15.93 -0.05
N PHE A 607 -1.74 16.59 1.09
CA PHE A 607 -2.22 17.96 1.22
C PHE A 607 -1.29 18.69 2.18
N ALA A 608 -0.63 19.74 1.72
CA ALA A 608 0.30 20.53 2.52
C ALA A 608 -0.13 21.99 2.51
N ILE A 609 -0.23 22.60 3.69
CA ILE A 609 -0.80 23.93 3.91
C ILE A 609 0.10 24.67 4.91
N ASN A 610 0.50 25.90 4.59
CA ASN A 610 1.19 26.80 5.53
C ASN A 610 0.39 28.10 5.79
N ASP A 611 -0.91 28.05 5.50
CA ASP A 611 -1.91 29.11 5.62
C ASP A 611 -3.07 28.65 6.54
N LEU A 612 -4.09 29.50 6.77
CA LEU A 612 -5.24 29.22 7.64
C LEU A 612 -6.10 28.03 7.18
N GLY A 613 -6.14 27.79 5.87
CA GLY A 613 -6.92 26.70 5.29
C GLY A 613 -6.73 26.56 3.80
N MET A 614 -7.32 25.51 3.25
CA MET A 614 -7.38 25.23 1.82
C MET A 614 -8.66 24.44 1.56
N TYR A 615 -9.56 24.97 0.72
CA TYR A 615 -10.71 24.23 0.22
C TYR A 615 -10.18 23.00 -0.51
N ARG A 616 -10.48 21.80 -0.01
CA ARG A 616 -9.85 20.57 -0.53
C ARG A 616 -10.79 19.38 -0.48
N GLY A 617 -10.52 18.41 -1.35
CA GLY A 617 -11.23 17.15 -1.33
C GLY A 617 -10.42 16.01 -1.93
N LYS A 618 -10.78 14.77 -1.57
CA LYS A 618 -10.22 13.55 -2.16
C LYS A 618 -11.30 12.50 -2.35
N VAL A 619 -11.08 11.61 -3.31
CA VAL A 619 -11.88 10.41 -3.56
C VAL A 619 -10.99 9.37 -4.23
N SER A 620 -11.20 8.09 -3.93
CA SER A 620 -10.45 7.00 -4.58
C SER A 620 -11.31 5.78 -4.80
N SER A 621 -10.78 4.82 -5.54
CA SER A 621 -11.40 3.49 -5.68
C SER A 621 -11.50 2.68 -4.37
N ALA A 622 -10.91 3.18 -3.27
CA ALA A 622 -10.91 2.56 -1.95
C ALA A 622 -11.64 3.38 -0.87
N GLU A 623 -11.76 4.70 -1.04
CA GLU A 623 -12.33 5.64 -0.07
C GLU A 623 -13.40 6.52 -0.73
N ALA A 624 -14.53 6.70 -0.03
CA ALA A 624 -15.58 7.63 -0.45
C ALA A 624 -15.07 9.08 -0.49
N ALA A 625 -15.79 9.94 -1.22
CA ALA A 625 -15.46 11.35 -1.32
C ALA A 625 -15.46 12.04 0.05
N GLN A 626 -14.40 12.79 0.33
CA GLN A 626 -14.23 13.57 1.56
C GLN A 626 -13.82 15.01 1.19
N THR A 627 -14.34 15.99 1.93
CA THR A 627 -14.01 17.41 1.76
C THR A 627 -13.65 18.04 3.10
N ALA A 628 -12.74 19.00 3.06
CA ALA A 628 -12.29 19.78 4.21
C ALA A 628 -11.90 21.19 3.76
N ILE A 629 -11.89 22.13 4.70
CA ILE A 629 -11.65 23.56 4.43
C ILE A 629 -10.50 24.07 5.29
N TYR A 630 -10.50 23.79 6.59
CA TYR A 630 -9.54 24.38 7.53
C TYR A 630 -8.25 23.55 7.62
N ALA A 631 -7.12 24.17 7.97
CA ALA A 631 -5.84 23.47 8.08
C ALA A 631 -5.83 22.42 9.21
N ASP A 632 -6.56 22.68 10.31
CA ASP A 632 -6.72 21.80 11.46
C ASP A 632 -7.81 20.74 11.29
N GLU A 633 -8.58 20.80 10.21
CA GLU A 633 -9.68 19.88 9.93
C GLU A 633 -9.15 18.53 9.41
N GLY A 634 -9.32 17.48 10.21
CA GLY A 634 -9.07 16.11 9.78
C GLY A 634 -10.10 15.63 8.76
N TRP A 635 -9.77 14.58 8.02
CA TRP A 635 -10.72 13.89 7.16
C TRP A 635 -11.83 13.23 8.02
N ALA A 636 -13.08 13.33 7.57
CA ALA A 636 -14.20 12.69 8.26
C ALA A 636 -13.94 11.18 8.38
N LYS A 637 -14.09 10.63 9.60
CA LYS A 637 -13.87 9.21 9.90
C LYS A 637 -14.95 8.31 9.33
#